data_AF-A0A2N2WL85-F1
#
_entry.id   AF-A0A2N2WL85-F1
#
_cell.length_a   1.000
_cell.length_b   1.000
_cell.length_c   1.000
_cell.angle_alpha   90.00
_cell.angle_beta   90.00
_cell.angle_gamma   90.00
#
_symmetry.space_group_name_H-M   'P 1'
#
loop_
_entity.id
_entity.type
_entity.pdbx_description
1 polymer ?
#
loop_
_entity_poly.entity_id
_entity_poly.type
_entity_poly.pdbx_seq_one_letter_code
_entity_poly.pdbx_strand_id
1 'polypeptide(L)'
;MFFSSIVYLNCNFKLIGDIKSKLFAFYYYTFLYIYNKVLIMRSIPIVLLLFSAFFAFSQQGGDMNTRNGEMLPAHGAFRILLVFIEIEYPNGTDKFTSEVGEYWKPGKYPSWANELFDTGPGKSKGLGTCYYNESSFGNFRVYADILLNPENLSAPFVYKSDGRVDAGALINSIWEKGFLTQSNLPADSFNLWKKSKAGVVKVKSDSSDLMCFDHIMFIVRNSTYPGNLAGYASAGNLSAKGPVKTDTYSVFSTRNANPIHIMLHEFNHLLLGGNNVHCCGGNHAASGPQFFMSFQGGWGMMGAANKSLMTCNGWDRYKLGWKPSCKKWFISAINEGGEEVKTDFDFTSGKCMDTVLVIRDFVKYGDAIRIRLPGIPANEYQQWLWIENHQTQSFNGSPFDVFQYQSSGCSGVAAPGLYAYIQVAHNAIDGKNAFSDPADFVRVLPASGMYDIQWGDTMVRNNWCVGNGLFYPFERKYSYRNPLSGNSVSEIIAFDNNGDGRIAENEKREPAIEKVGAEYRNNLPYLGEAGFSFRKSNNAKIGISTNPSTANTLTLLNDDRLVNKGTAPDNRIIYLNSVSVEIVKENYPNRGDITVRVRNGDNLVSGNVRWCAPRIVLPKLASDNEYDLVLGEKSRLTLDIGYTPTYTDSSIVVSGVRCFTSTTRFEMLPGTRMYLSPKSKLVLKNRSVFYIPPGAELIVAKGAKIVVSDDSKIINEGIITQLE
;
A
#
# COMPACT_ATOMS: atom_id res chain seq x y z
N MET A 1 32.53 45.79 18.50
CA MET A 1 32.00 47.07 19.00
C MET A 1 31.08 46.77 20.18
N PHE A 2 31.49 47.25 21.36
CA PHE A 2 30.81 47.45 22.66
C PHE A 2 29.83 46.35 23.19
N PHE A 3 30.18 45.48 24.16
CA PHE A 3 30.35 45.63 25.65
C PHE A 3 29.08 46.16 26.37
N SER A 4 28.64 45.72 27.55
CA SER A 4 29.13 44.86 28.67
C SER A 4 27.91 44.44 29.54
N SER A 5 27.82 43.25 30.17
CA SER A 5 28.35 42.85 31.50
C SER A 5 27.83 43.73 32.66
N ILE A 6 27.20 43.31 33.80
CA ILE A 6 27.36 42.21 34.80
C ILE A 6 27.28 42.85 36.23
N VAL A 7 26.84 42.05 37.24
CA VAL A 7 27.17 42.07 38.71
C VAL A 7 26.25 42.75 39.77
N TYR A 8 25.77 41.88 40.68
CA TYR A 8 25.57 41.90 42.16
C TYR A 8 25.26 43.19 42.94
N LEU A 9 24.39 43.11 43.96
CA LEU A 9 24.76 42.77 45.36
C LEU A 9 23.55 42.69 46.32
N ASN A 10 23.70 41.79 47.30
CA ASN A 10 22.89 41.65 48.53
C ASN A 10 22.88 42.92 49.38
N CYS A 11 21.78 43.17 50.10
CA CYS A 11 21.84 43.55 51.52
C CYS A 11 20.50 43.37 52.24
N ASN A 12 20.57 42.68 53.38
CA ASN A 12 19.54 42.56 54.41
C ASN A 12 19.24 43.91 55.07
N PHE A 13 17.97 44.18 55.44
CA PHE A 13 17.66 44.73 56.76
C PHE A 13 16.23 44.40 57.21
N LYS A 14 16.16 44.02 58.49
CA LYS A 14 15.01 43.54 59.27
C LYS A 14 14.00 44.64 59.59
N LEU A 15 12.72 44.22 59.62
CA LEU A 15 11.58 44.58 60.48
C LEU A 15 11.63 45.87 61.33
N ILE A 16 10.49 46.58 61.37
CA ILE A 16 9.49 46.54 62.47
C ILE A 16 8.23 47.34 62.05
N GLY A 17 7.05 46.75 62.28
CA GLY A 17 5.75 47.41 62.08
C GLY A 17 4.57 46.45 61.97
N ASP A 18 4.56 45.40 62.80
CA ASP A 18 3.56 44.32 62.83
C ASP A 18 2.42 44.69 63.81
N ILE A 19 1.17 44.45 63.38
CA ILE A 19 -0.11 44.31 64.15
C ILE A 19 -1.31 44.86 63.35
N LYS A 20 -1.19 45.88 62.48
CA LYS A 20 -2.31 46.31 61.60
C LYS A 20 -2.43 45.52 60.28
N SER A 21 -1.34 44.88 59.80
CA SER A 21 -1.36 44.11 58.56
C SER A 21 -1.97 42.71 58.71
N LYS A 22 -1.91 42.11 59.90
CA LYS A 22 -2.42 40.75 60.14
C LYS A 22 -3.94 40.66 60.22
N LEU A 23 -4.62 41.69 60.77
CA LEU A 23 -6.09 41.72 60.76
C LEU A 23 -6.66 41.98 59.36
N PHE A 24 -6.01 42.85 58.57
CA PHE A 24 -6.44 43.13 57.21
C PHE A 24 -6.19 41.94 56.27
N ALA A 25 -5.07 41.24 56.44
CA ALA A 25 -4.81 40.00 55.72
C ALA A 25 -5.83 38.90 56.07
N PHE A 26 -6.21 38.74 57.34
CA PHE A 26 -7.18 37.71 57.73
C PHE A 26 -8.58 37.96 57.16
N TYR A 27 -9.07 39.21 57.18
CA TYR A 27 -10.35 39.56 56.56
C TYR A 27 -10.31 39.48 55.03
N TYR A 28 -9.21 39.90 54.39
CA TYR A 28 -9.05 39.84 52.94
C TYR A 28 -8.97 38.40 52.43
N TYR A 29 -8.22 37.52 53.11
CA TYR A 29 -8.14 36.09 52.74
C TYR A 29 -9.44 35.34 53.00
N THR A 30 -10.17 35.66 54.08
CA THR A 30 -11.47 35.02 54.36
C THR A 30 -12.54 35.49 53.37
N PHE A 31 -12.53 36.77 52.98
CA PHE A 31 -13.42 37.30 51.95
C PHE A 31 -13.09 36.71 50.57
N LEU A 32 -11.83 36.61 50.17
CA LEU A 32 -11.42 35.94 48.91
C LEU A 32 -11.71 34.44 48.90
N TYR A 33 -11.62 33.76 50.05
CA TYR A 33 -11.92 32.33 50.16
C TYR A 33 -13.43 32.06 50.04
N ILE A 34 -14.27 32.88 50.67
CA ILE A 34 -15.73 32.77 50.58
C ILE A 34 -16.22 33.22 49.20
N TYR A 35 -15.67 34.30 48.64
CA TYR A 35 -16.02 34.79 47.31
C TYR A 35 -15.64 33.79 46.21
N ASN A 36 -14.47 33.14 46.31
CA ASN A 36 -14.09 32.06 45.39
C ASN A 36 -14.98 30.82 45.56
N LYS A 37 -15.34 30.39 46.77
CA LYS A 37 -16.24 29.24 46.94
C LYS A 37 -17.65 29.48 46.41
N VAL A 38 -18.18 30.70 46.54
CA VAL A 38 -19.51 31.05 46.03
C VAL A 38 -19.49 31.25 44.51
N LEU A 39 -18.43 31.82 43.92
CA LEU A 39 -18.27 31.87 42.47
C LEU A 39 -18.10 30.47 41.88
N ILE A 40 -17.28 29.61 42.50
CA ILE A 40 -17.02 28.24 42.05
C ILE A 40 -18.31 27.39 42.13
N MET A 41 -19.09 27.49 43.21
CA MET A 41 -20.36 26.73 43.31
C MET A 41 -21.46 27.19 42.36
N ARG A 42 -21.50 28.47 41.95
CA ARG A 42 -22.47 28.97 40.96
C ARG A 42 -22.04 28.79 39.51
N SER A 43 -20.73 28.63 39.26
CA SER A 43 -20.20 28.41 37.91
C SER A 43 -20.07 26.93 37.55
N ILE A 44 -20.05 25.99 38.50
CA ILE A 44 -20.03 24.55 38.21
C ILE A 44 -21.21 24.09 37.31
N PRO A 45 -22.47 24.49 37.53
CA PRO A 45 -23.57 24.10 36.64
C PRO A 45 -23.43 24.69 35.24
N ILE A 46 -22.94 25.93 35.12
CA ILE A 46 -22.74 26.62 33.84
C ILE A 46 -21.53 26.05 33.08
N VAL A 47 -20.45 25.71 33.79
CA VAL A 47 -19.27 25.04 33.22
C VAL A 47 -19.63 23.62 32.81
N LEU A 48 -20.44 22.89 33.57
CA LEU A 48 -20.96 21.57 33.17
C LEU A 48 -21.94 21.67 31.99
N LEU A 49 -22.78 22.70 31.91
CA LEU A 49 -23.66 22.96 30.75
C LEU A 49 -22.85 23.36 29.50
N LEU A 50 -21.80 24.17 29.66
CA LEU A 50 -20.90 24.54 28.57
C LEU A 50 -19.99 23.37 28.16
N PHE A 51 -19.54 22.53 29.09
CA PHE A 51 -18.81 21.30 28.79
C PHE A 51 -19.70 20.28 28.06
N SER A 52 -20.93 20.07 28.53
CA SER A 52 -21.88 19.17 27.88
C SER A 52 -22.36 19.70 26.52
N ALA A 53 -22.51 21.01 26.35
CA ALA A 53 -22.73 21.64 25.04
C ALA A 53 -21.50 21.51 24.13
N PHE A 54 -20.27 21.65 24.64
CA PHE A 54 -19.05 21.40 23.87
C PHE A 54 -18.93 19.93 23.43
N PHE A 55 -19.32 18.98 24.28
CA PHE A 55 -19.35 17.55 23.92
C PHE A 55 -20.49 17.21 22.95
N ALA A 56 -21.66 17.85 23.07
CA ALA A 56 -22.77 17.66 22.15
C ALA A 56 -22.52 18.29 20.76
N PHE A 57 -21.81 19.42 20.67
CA PHE A 57 -21.38 20.02 19.41
C PHE A 57 -20.11 19.37 18.81
N SER A 58 -19.31 18.68 19.64
CA SER A 58 -18.18 17.85 19.19
C SER A 58 -18.60 16.53 18.52
N GLN A 59 -19.87 16.13 18.59
CA GLN A 59 -20.39 14.88 18.01
C GLN A 59 -21.18 15.04 16.70
N GLN A 60 -21.17 16.23 16.09
CA GLN A 60 -21.78 16.45 14.76
C GLN A 60 -20.76 16.50 13.61
N GLY A 61 -19.58 15.91 13.78
CA GLY A 61 -18.79 15.46 12.64
C GLY A 61 -19.39 14.16 12.15
N GLY A 62 -20.20 14.17 11.08
CA GLY A 62 -20.75 12.93 10.51
C GLY A 62 -19.65 11.89 10.33
N ASP A 63 -19.90 10.65 10.77
CA ASP A 63 -18.92 9.58 10.85
C ASP A 63 -18.29 9.35 9.46
N MET A 64 -17.08 9.89 9.27
CA MET A 64 -16.28 9.68 8.06
C MET A 64 -16.11 8.18 7.88
N ASN A 65 -16.46 7.66 6.71
CA ASN A 65 -16.33 6.26 6.36
C ASN A 65 -15.84 6.08 4.93
N THR A 66 -14.79 5.27 4.77
CA THR A 66 -14.16 4.93 3.48
C THR A 66 -15.11 4.31 2.47
N ARG A 67 -16.16 3.62 2.93
CA ARG A 67 -17.21 3.03 2.08
C ARG A 67 -18.11 4.06 1.43
N ASN A 68 -18.04 5.32 1.85
CA ASN A 68 -18.74 6.40 1.17
C ASN A 68 -17.87 7.06 0.09
N GLY A 69 -16.62 6.62 -0.08
CA GLY A 69 -15.59 7.26 -0.88
C GLY A 69 -15.06 8.55 -0.24
N GLU A 70 -13.87 8.98 -0.65
CA GLU A 70 -13.31 10.25 -0.19
C GLU A 70 -14.17 11.41 -0.72
N MET A 71 -13.96 11.83 -1.96
CA MET A 71 -14.69 12.96 -2.54
C MET A 71 -15.86 12.49 -3.39
N LEU A 72 -15.65 11.43 -4.17
CA LEU A 72 -16.67 10.81 -5.02
C LEU A 72 -17.45 9.71 -4.28
N PRO A 73 -18.66 9.37 -4.75
CA PRO A 73 -19.36 8.19 -4.27
C PRO A 73 -18.58 6.92 -4.61
N ALA A 74 -18.48 6.01 -3.64
CA ALA A 74 -17.99 4.65 -3.88
C ALA A 74 -19.10 3.69 -4.40
N HIS A 75 -20.34 4.16 -4.56
CA HIS A 75 -21.48 3.34 -4.94
C HIS A 75 -22.44 4.09 -5.89
N GLY A 76 -23.20 3.35 -6.69
CA GLY A 76 -24.16 3.89 -7.63
C GLY A 76 -23.56 4.22 -8.99
N ALA A 77 -24.28 5.02 -9.76
CA ALA A 77 -23.85 5.50 -11.08
C ALA A 77 -23.20 6.88 -10.95
N PHE A 78 -22.12 7.08 -11.69
CA PHE A 78 -21.38 8.31 -11.78
C PHE A 78 -21.15 8.65 -13.25
N ARG A 79 -21.26 9.93 -13.63
CA ARG A 79 -21.07 10.35 -15.02
C ARG A 79 -20.06 11.49 -15.10
N ILE A 80 -19.06 11.30 -15.94
CA ILE A 80 -17.97 12.24 -16.21
C ILE A 80 -18.31 13.03 -17.46
N LEU A 81 -18.17 14.36 -17.41
CA LEU A 81 -18.13 15.18 -18.62
C LEU A 81 -16.70 15.14 -19.18
N LEU A 82 -16.51 14.53 -20.35
CA LEU A 82 -15.20 14.35 -20.97
C LEU A 82 -14.91 15.45 -21.98
N VAL A 83 -13.81 16.19 -21.79
CA VAL A 83 -13.45 17.35 -22.61
C VAL A 83 -12.07 17.12 -23.25
N PHE A 84 -12.03 17.04 -24.58
CA PHE A 84 -10.77 16.98 -25.32
C PHE A 84 -10.31 18.36 -25.74
N ILE A 85 -9.01 18.62 -25.52
CA ILE A 85 -8.38 19.90 -25.79
C ILE A 85 -7.14 19.70 -26.63
N GLU A 86 -6.88 20.64 -27.54
CA GLU A 86 -5.62 20.79 -28.24
C GLU A 86 -5.02 22.17 -27.94
N ILE A 87 -3.73 22.21 -27.60
CA ILE A 87 -3.04 23.46 -27.32
C ILE A 87 -2.57 24.09 -28.63
N GLU A 88 -3.00 25.33 -28.83
CA GLU A 88 -2.45 26.23 -29.84
C GLU A 88 -1.36 27.09 -29.18
N TYR A 89 -0.11 26.85 -29.56
CA TYR A 89 1.00 27.64 -29.04
C TYR A 89 0.98 29.05 -29.64
N PRO A 90 1.35 30.11 -28.87
CA PRO A 90 1.38 31.49 -29.37
C PRO A 90 2.23 31.71 -30.63
N ASN A 91 3.26 30.88 -30.83
CA ASN A 91 4.12 30.90 -32.03
C ASN A 91 3.64 29.97 -33.15
N GLY A 92 2.46 29.36 -33.01
CA GLY A 92 1.88 28.39 -33.94
C GLY A 92 2.62 27.06 -34.08
N THR A 93 3.68 26.83 -33.28
CA THR A 93 4.53 25.63 -33.43
C THR A 93 4.27 24.64 -32.31
N ASP A 94 3.73 23.47 -32.67
CA ASP A 94 3.58 22.34 -31.74
C ASP A 94 4.95 21.77 -31.34
N LYS A 95 5.30 21.94 -30.06
CA LYS A 95 6.57 21.50 -29.47
C LYS A 95 6.79 19.98 -29.56
N PHE A 96 5.72 19.20 -29.78
CA PHE A 96 5.76 17.74 -29.77
C PHE A 96 5.34 17.13 -31.11
N THR A 97 5.51 17.87 -32.22
CA THR A 97 5.15 17.43 -33.57
C THR A 97 5.75 16.06 -33.95
N SER A 98 6.97 15.75 -33.49
CA SER A 98 7.65 14.47 -33.76
C SER A 98 7.06 13.27 -33.01
N GLU A 99 6.20 13.51 -32.02
CA GLU A 99 5.60 12.49 -31.17
C GLU A 99 4.12 12.25 -31.50
N VAL A 100 3.62 12.96 -32.51
CA VAL A 100 2.28 12.75 -33.05
C VAL A 100 2.25 11.40 -33.76
N GLY A 101 1.22 10.62 -33.48
CA GLY A 101 0.99 9.35 -34.16
C GLY A 101 -0.41 9.25 -34.73
N GLU A 102 -0.70 8.08 -35.29
CA GLU A 102 -1.96 7.79 -35.96
C GLU A 102 -3.17 7.79 -35.02
N TYR A 103 -2.96 7.63 -33.71
CA TYR A 103 -4.03 7.48 -32.73
C TYR A 103 -4.63 8.81 -32.27
N TRP A 104 -3.86 9.91 -32.29
CA TRP A 104 -4.37 11.27 -32.05
C TRP A 104 -3.72 12.31 -32.97
N LYS A 105 -4.38 12.58 -34.10
CA LYS A 105 -3.93 13.57 -35.09
C LYS A 105 -4.36 14.99 -34.70
N PRO A 106 -3.57 16.03 -35.05
CA PRO A 106 -3.96 17.43 -34.86
C PRO A 106 -5.32 17.74 -35.51
N GLY A 107 -6.14 18.55 -34.82
CA GLY A 107 -7.46 18.97 -35.27
C GLY A 107 -8.52 17.86 -35.31
N LYS A 108 -8.26 16.70 -34.68
CA LYS A 108 -9.17 15.56 -34.63
C LYS A 108 -9.28 15.00 -33.21
N TYR A 109 -10.42 14.41 -32.90
CA TYR A 109 -10.55 13.58 -31.71
C TYR A 109 -9.66 12.34 -31.82
N PRO A 110 -9.16 11.80 -30.69
CA PRO A 110 -8.38 10.57 -30.74
C PRO A 110 -9.25 9.38 -31.16
N SER A 111 -8.66 8.46 -31.91
CA SER A 111 -9.33 7.24 -32.39
C SER A 111 -9.91 6.37 -31.26
N TRP A 112 -9.26 6.38 -30.10
CA TRP A 112 -9.67 5.64 -28.90
C TRP A 112 -10.66 6.40 -28.00
N ALA A 113 -11.11 7.61 -28.35
CA ALA A 113 -11.95 8.43 -27.47
C ALA A 113 -13.21 7.70 -26.97
N ASN A 114 -13.87 6.97 -27.86
CA ASN A 114 -15.09 6.20 -27.57
C ASN A 114 -14.82 4.86 -26.86
N GLU A 115 -13.57 4.47 -26.70
CA GLU A 115 -13.18 3.22 -26.02
C GLU A 115 -12.98 3.44 -24.51
N LEU A 116 -12.94 4.69 -24.05
CA LEU A 116 -12.65 5.01 -22.65
C LEU A 116 -13.81 4.64 -21.71
N PHE A 117 -15.03 5.04 -22.05
CA PHE A 117 -16.21 4.86 -21.19
C PHE A 117 -17.45 4.60 -22.02
N ASP A 118 -18.38 3.87 -21.45
CA ASP A 118 -19.75 3.81 -21.96
C ASP A 118 -20.52 5.07 -21.54
N THR A 119 -21.52 5.46 -22.33
CA THR A 119 -22.32 6.69 -22.10
C THR A 119 -23.50 6.47 -21.14
N GLY A 120 -23.87 5.21 -20.93
CA GLY A 120 -25.00 4.83 -20.09
C GLY A 120 -25.01 3.34 -19.72
N PRO A 121 -26.06 2.90 -19.01
CA PRO A 121 -26.18 1.53 -18.54
C PRO A 121 -26.29 0.53 -19.69
N GLY A 122 -25.66 -0.63 -19.53
CA GLY A 122 -25.64 -1.68 -20.55
C GLY A 122 -24.50 -2.66 -20.28
N LYS A 123 -24.20 -3.50 -21.29
CA LYS A 123 -22.98 -4.32 -21.27
C LYS A 123 -21.77 -3.40 -21.36
N SER A 124 -20.91 -3.44 -20.35
CA SER A 124 -19.72 -2.59 -20.31
C SER A 124 -18.77 -2.89 -21.47
N LYS A 125 -18.40 -1.85 -22.23
CA LYS A 125 -17.44 -1.94 -23.35
C LYS A 125 -16.29 -0.95 -23.18
N GLY A 126 -16.58 0.24 -22.66
CA GLY A 126 -15.55 1.23 -22.35
C GLY A 126 -14.59 0.71 -21.27
N LEU A 127 -13.29 0.92 -21.44
CA LEU A 127 -12.25 0.39 -20.55
C LEU A 127 -12.45 0.84 -19.09
N GLY A 128 -12.65 2.14 -18.85
CA GLY A 128 -12.88 2.68 -17.52
C GLY A 128 -14.21 2.20 -16.92
N THR A 129 -15.27 2.13 -17.73
CA THR A 129 -16.57 1.58 -17.27
C THR A 129 -16.43 0.11 -16.88
N CYS A 130 -15.74 -0.69 -17.70
CA CYS A 130 -15.45 -2.09 -17.43
C CYS A 130 -14.63 -2.25 -16.15
N TYR A 131 -13.58 -1.45 -15.98
CA TYR A 131 -12.71 -1.48 -14.80
C TYR A 131 -13.48 -1.30 -13.50
N TYR A 132 -14.28 -0.22 -13.38
CA TYR A 132 -15.05 0.03 -12.16
C TYR A 132 -16.19 -0.96 -11.97
N ASN A 133 -16.81 -1.43 -13.05
CA ASN A 133 -17.84 -2.45 -12.97
C ASN A 133 -17.29 -3.80 -12.47
N GLU A 134 -16.15 -4.27 -12.99
CA GLU A 134 -15.49 -5.50 -12.54
C GLU A 134 -14.92 -5.36 -11.12
N SER A 135 -14.26 -4.24 -10.82
CA SER A 135 -13.66 -4.00 -9.50
C SER A 135 -14.71 -3.95 -8.40
N SER A 136 -15.86 -3.35 -8.68
CA SER A 136 -16.93 -3.14 -7.69
C SER A 136 -18.05 -4.19 -7.72
N PHE A 137 -18.02 -5.15 -8.64
CA PHE A 137 -19.14 -6.05 -8.95
C PHE A 137 -20.44 -5.29 -9.32
N GLY A 138 -20.27 -4.19 -10.07
CA GLY A 138 -21.35 -3.32 -10.50
C GLY A 138 -21.98 -2.48 -9.40
N ASN A 139 -21.41 -2.46 -8.19
CA ASN A 139 -21.81 -1.55 -7.11
C ASN A 139 -21.48 -0.09 -7.45
N PHE A 140 -20.43 0.15 -8.22
CA PHE A 140 -20.00 1.46 -8.70
C PHE A 140 -19.83 1.41 -10.22
N ARG A 141 -20.48 2.33 -10.93
CA ARG A 141 -20.48 2.38 -12.39
C ARG A 141 -20.11 3.78 -12.85
N VAL A 142 -19.05 3.87 -13.64
CA VAL A 142 -18.56 5.14 -14.17
C VAL A 142 -18.86 5.19 -15.66
N TYR A 143 -19.61 6.20 -16.05
CA TYR A 143 -19.95 6.54 -17.43
C TYR A 143 -19.28 7.85 -17.82
N ALA A 144 -19.11 8.09 -19.11
CA ALA A 144 -18.73 9.42 -19.59
C ALA A 144 -19.38 9.71 -20.94
N ASP A 145 -19.50 10.99 -21.26
CA ASP A 145 -19.87 11.41 -22.61
C ASP A 145 -19.02 12.61 -23.02
N ILE A 146 -18.74 12.71 -24.31
CA ILE A 146 -17.79 13.67 -24.86
C ILE A 146 -18.52 14.99 -25.09
N LEU A 147 -18.00 16.08 -24.53
CA LEU A 147 -18.43 17.43 -24.89
C LEU A 147 -17.87 17.78 -26.28
N LEU A 148 -18.76 18.03 -27.23
CA LEU A 148 -18.41 18.38 -28.60
C LEU A 148 -18.19 19.88 -28.73
N ASN A 149 -17.21 20.27 -29.55
CA ASN A 149 -16.99 21.66 -29.90
C ASN A 149 -18.13 22.15 -30.82
N PRO A 150 -19.01 23.09 -30.40
CA PRO A 150 -20.14 23.53 -31.20
C PRO A 150 -19.74 24.21 -32.51
N GLU A 151 -18.54 24.80 -32.57
CA GLU A 151 -18.00 25.46 -33.76
C GLU A 151 -17.47 24.45 -34.78
N ASN A 152 -17.07 23.24 -34.34
CA ASN A 152 -16.60 22.15 -35.19
C ASN A 152 -16.73 20.80 -34.49
N LEU A 153 -17.84 20.09 -34.74
CA LEU A 153 -18.16 18.80 -34.12
C LEU A 153 -17.13 17.68 -34.39
N SER A 154 -16.23 17.87 -35.36
CA SER A 154 -15.20 16.88 -35.73
C SER A 154 -13.84 17.11 -35.09
N ALA A 155 -13.68 18.19 -34.30
CA ALA A 155 -12.42 18.60 -33.72
C ALA A 155 -12.56 18.90 -32.21
N PRO A 156 -11.50 18.67 -31.41
CA PRO A 156 -11.47 19.04 -30.00
C PRO A 156 -11.53 20.57 -29.82
N PHE A 157 -11.68 21.01 -28.58
CA PHE A 157 -11.55 22.42 -28.24
C PHE A 157 -10.10 22.88 -28.41
N VAL A 158 -9.89 24.09 -28.91
CA VAL A 158 -8.56 24.69 -29.04
C VAL A 158 -8.33 25.69 -27.91
N TYR A 159 -7.18 25.58 -27.22
CA TYR A 159 -6.80 26.46 -26.12
C TYR A 159 -5.45 27.12 -26.38
N LYS A 160 -5.43 28.45 -26.44
CA LYS A 160 -4.20 29.22 -26.66
C LYS A 160 -3.36 29.28 -25.39
N SER A 161 -2.19 28.64 -25.41
CA SER A 161 -1.31 28.55 -24.23
C SER A 161 0.14 28.18 -24.58
N ASP A 162 1.07 28.45 -23.68
CA ASP A 162 2.48 28.06 -23.76
C ASP A 162 2.76 26.58 -23.42
N GLY A 163 1.70 25.80 -23.21
CA GLY A 163 1.73 24.37 -22.93
C GLY A 163 1.00 23.94 -21.66
N ARG A 164 0.38 24.87 -20.91
CA ARG A 164 -0.39 24.59 -19.69
C ARG A 164 -1.88 24.85 -19.87
N VAL A 165 -2.73 24.04 -19.25
CA VAL A 165 -4.19 24.26 -19.28
C VAL A 165 -4.66 24.89 -17.96
N ASP A 166 -5.42 25.97 -18.07
CA ASP A 166 -6.25 26.49 -16.98
C ASP A 166 -7.67 25.94 -17.20
N ALA A 167 -7.98 24.85 -16.50
CA ALA A 167 -9.25 24.14 -16.66
C ALA A 167 -10.47 25.01 -16.28
N GLY A 168 -10.31 25.93 -15.33
CA GLY A 168 -11.37 26.83 -14.88
C GLY A 168 -11.68 27.93 -15.89
N ALA A 169 -10.65 28.57 -16.46
CA ALA A 169 -10.83 29.54 -17.53
C ALA A 169 -11.41 28.87 -18.79
N LEU A 170 -10.91 27.68 -19.12
CA LEU A 170 -11.34 26.93 -20.29
C LEU A 170 -12.82 26.56 -20.22
N ILE A 171 -13.29 25.94 -19.13
CA ILE A 171 -14.68 25.46 -19.08
C ILE A 171 -15.70 26.60 -19.17
N ASN A 172 -15.39 27.77 -18.61
CA ASN A 172 -16.24 28.95 -18.76
C ASN A 172 -16.31 29.40 -20.22
N SER A 173 -15.17 29.44 -20.92
CA SER A 173 -15.14 29.80 -22.35
C SER A 173 -15.85 28.78 -23.24
N ILE A 174 -15.77 27.48 -22.89
CA ILE A 174 -16.48 26.42 -23.60
C ILE A 174 -17.98 26.57 -23.40
N TRP A 175 -18.43 26.84 -22.18
CA TRP A 175 -19.84 26.98 -21.86
C TRP A 175 -20.52 28.09 -22.66
N GLU A 176 -19.84 29.24 -22.85
CA GLU A 176 -20.35 30.36 -23.65
C GLU A 176 -20.61 30.00 -25.12
N LYS A 177 -19.90 29.00 -25.66
CA LYS A 177 -20.07 28.51 -27.04
C LYS A 177 -21.27 27.58 -27.20
N GLY A 178 -21.85 27.12 -26.10
CA GLY A 178 -22.97 26.18 -26.07
C GLY A 178 -22.58 24.80 -25.54
N PHE A 179 -23.60 24.03 -25.15
CA PHE A 179 -23.45 22.70 -24.57
C PHE A 179 -24.07 21.66 -25.49
N LEU A 180 -23.23 20.80 -26.07
CA LEU A 180 -23.65 19.66 -26.88
C LEU A 180 -22.72 18.49 -26.59
N THR A 181 -23.29 17.38 -26.16
CA THR A 181 -22.55 16.14 -25.93
C THR A 181 -22.77 15.17 -27.10
N GLN A 182 -21.82 14.26 -27.30
CA GLN A 182 -21.87 13.32 -28.42
C GLN A 182 -23.11 12.43 -28.40
N SER A 183 -23.64 12.09 -27.23
CA SER A 183 -24.86 11.30 -27.09
C SER A 183 -26.12 12.14 -26.87
N ASN A 184 -26.05 13.47 -27.07
CA ASN A 184 -27.14 14.42 -26.82
C ASN A 184 -27.71 14.35 -25.39
N LEU A 185 -26.86 14.05 -24.39
CA LEU A 185 -27.24 14.12 -22.99
C LEU A 185 -27.34 15.58 -22.53
N PRO A 186 -28.39 15.95 -21.78
CA PRO A 186 -28.52 17.28 -21.19
C PRO A 186 -27.49 17.50 -20.06
N ALA A 187 -27.18 18.77 -19.76
CA ALA A 187 -26.12 19.13 -18.80
C ALA A 187 -26.35 18.61 -17.38
N ASP A 188 -27.61 18.56 -16.92
CA ASP A 188 -27.99 17.99 -15.62
C ASP A 188 -27.71 16.48 -15.49
N SER A 189 -27.48 15.77 -16.61
CA SER A 189 -27.08 14.35 -16.59
C SER A 189 -25.71 14.09 -15.94
N PHE A 190 -24.93 15.15 -15.69
CA PHE A 190 -23.60 15.11 -15.09
C PHE A 190 -23.59 15.67 -13.65
N ASN A 191 -24.75 15.94 -13.06
CA ASN A 191 -24.97 16.42 -11.70
C ASN A 191 -25.81 15.42 -10.91
N LEU A 192 -25.28 14.24 -10.66
CA LEU A 192 -26.01 13.14 -10.04
C LEU A 192 -25.92 13.18 -8.51
N TRP A 193 -24.95 13.89 -7.93
CA TRP A 193 -24.64 13.84 -6.51
C TRP A 193 -24.55 15.22 -5.88
N LYS A 194 -24.94 15.32 -4.60
CA LYS A 194 -24.72 16.53 -3.81
C LYS A 194 -23.29 16.54 -3.29
N LYS A 195 -22.61 17.67 -3.47
CA LYS A 195 -21.30 17.92 -2.86
C LYS A 195 -21.31 17.61 -1.37
N SER A 196 -20.32 16.85 -0.92
CA SER A 196 -20.19 16.44 0.48
C SER A 196 -18.72 16.41 0.90
N LYS A 197 -18.48 16.31 2.21
CA LYS A 197 -17.13 16.17 2.78
C LYS A 197 -16.58 14.76 2.56
N ALA A 198 -15.28 14.62 2.78
CA ALA A 198 -14.57 13.35 2.75
C ALA A 198 -15.27 12.27 3.59
N GLY A 199 -15.56 11.09 3.02
CA GLY A 199 -16.13 9.93 3.73
C GLY A 199 -17.56 10.08 4.24
N VAL A 200 -18.24 11.19 3.95
CA VAL A 200 -19.65 11.35 4.29
C VAL A 200 -20.51 10.67 3.24
N VAL A 201 -21.62 10.05 3.65
CA VAL A 201 -22.59 9.41 2.74
C VAL A 201 -22.96 10.36 1.61
N LYS A 202 -22.79 9.91 0.37
CA LYS A 202 -23.13 10.69 -0.82
C LYS A 202 -24.62 10.59 -1.09
N VAL A 203 -25.27 11.74 -1.27
CA VAL A 203 -26.72 11.85 -1.50
C VAL A 203 -26.95 12.26 -2.95
N LYS A 204 -27.96 11.68 -3.59
CA LYS A 204 -28.33 12.06 -4.96
C LYS A 204 -28.73 13.54 -5.03
N SER A 205 -28.32 14.20 -6.11
CA SER A 205 -28.75 15.56 -6.41
C SER A 205 -30.22 15.56 -6.83
N ASP A 206 -30.97 16.53 -6.33
CA ASP A 206 -32.30 16.93 -6.78
C ASP A 206 -32.25 18.25 -7.57
N SER A 207 -31.04 18.78 -7.78
CA SER A 207 -30.82 20.05 -8.45
C SER A 207 -30.93 19.89 -9.96
N SER A 208 -31.68 20.80 -10.59
CA SER A 208 -31.68 21.00 -12.04
C SER A 208 -30.70 22.10 -12.47
N ASP A 209 -29.72 22.46 -11.63
CA ASP A 209 -28.69 23.44 -11.96
C ASP A 209 -27.81 22.90 -13.10
N LEU A 210 -28.02 23.46 -14.30
CA LEU A 210 -27.34 23.08 -15.54
C LEU A 210 -25.84 23.45 -15.54
N MET A 211 -25.38 24.24 -14.56
CA MET A 211 -23.99 24.71 -14.47
C MET A 211 -23.21 24.04 -13.34
N CYS A 212 -23.74 22.95 -12.78
CA CYS A 212 -23.07 22.17 -11.74
C CYS A 212 -22.73 20.78 -12.26
N PHE A 213 -21.50 20.31 -12.04
CA PHE A 213 -21.02 19.01 -12.50
C PHE A 213 -20.33 18.23 -11.38
N ASP A 214 -20.60 16.94 -11.27
CA ASP A 214 -19.93 16.08 -10.27
C ASP A 214 -18.42 15.95 -10.59
N HIS A 215 -18.09 15.70 -11.86
CA HIS A 215 -16.71 15.62 -12.34
C HIS A 215 -16.58 16.03 -13.81
N ILE A 216 -15.58 16.85 -14.08
CA ILE A 216 -15.14 17.17 -15.44
C ILE A 216 -13.72 16.64 -15.64
N MET A 217 -13.53 15.90 -16.72
CA MET A 217 -12.26 15.30 -17.07
C MET A 217 -11.73 15.91 -18.35
N PHE A 218 -10.56 16.53 -18.27
CA PHE A 218 -9.88 17.14 -19.40
C PHE A 218 -8.78 16.23 -19.90
N ILE A 219 -8.77 15.95 -21.20
CA ILE A 219 -7.66 15.26 -21.87
C ILE A 219 -7.07 16.21 -22.89
N VAL A 220 -5.80 16.55 -22.67
CA VAL A 220 -5.09 17.59 -23.40
C VAL A 220 -4.08 16.94 -24.33
N ARG A 221 -4.19 17.23 -25.62
CA ARG A 221 -3.13 16.97 -26.59
C ARG A 221 -1.96 17.90 -26.29
N ASN A 222 -0.74 17.49 -26.64
CA ASN A 222 0.43 18.35 -26.78
C ASN A 222 0.73 19.35 -25.63
N SER A 223 0.41 19.04 -24.37
CA SER A 223 0.78 19.90 -23.24
C SER A 223 2.22 19.69 -22.77
N THR A 224 2.80 20.73 -22.18
CA THR A 224 4.08 20.65 -21.45
C THR A 224 3.85 20.28 -19.99
N TYR A 225 2.67 20.57 -19.43
CA TYR A 225 2.27 20.14 -18.10
C TYR A 225 0.74 19.94 -18.02
N PRO A 226 0.26 18.78 -17.52
CA PRO A 226 1.05 17.59 -17.16
C PRO A 226 1.79 17.03 -18.39
N GLY A 227 2.84 16.24 -18.16
CA GLY A 227 3.64 15.62 -19.23
C GLY A 227 2.89 14.48 -19.93
N ASN A 228 3.48 13.92 -20.99
CA ASN A 228 2.87 12.81 -21.74
C ASN A 228 2.58 11.60 -20.84
N LEU A 229 1.36 11.07 -20.92
CA LEU A 229 0.85 9.96 -20.09
C LEU A 229 0.92 10.25 -18.58
N ALA A 230 0.82 11.53 -18.21
CA ALA A 230 0.71 12.00 -16.84
C ALA A 230 -0.60 12.78 -16.65
N GLY A 231 -1.00 12.96 -15.39
CA GLY A 231 -2.18 13.74 -15.06
C GLY A 231 -2.24 14.09 -13.58
N TYR A 232 -3.38 14.65 -13.19
CA TYR A 232 -3.75 14.85 -11.79
C TYR A 232 -5.28 14.87 -11.65
N ALA A 233 -5.76 14.48 -10.49
CA ALA A 233 -7.14 14.74 -10.06
C ALA A 233 -7.16 15.72 -8.88
N SER A 234 -8.24 16.49 -8.78
CA SER A 234 -8.39 17.46 -7.72
C SER A 234 -9.84 17.53 -7.25
N ALA A 235 -9.97 17.72 -5.94
CA ALA A 235 -11.24 18.02 -5.32
C ALA A 235 -11.45 19.52 -5.24
N GLY A 236 -12.65 19.98 -5.56
CA GLY A 236 -12.99 21.39 -5.49
C GLY A 236 -13.60 21.93 -6.78
N ASN A 237 -13.97 23.19 -6.69
CA ASN A 237 -14.57 23.91 -7.80
C ASN A 237 -13.46 24.38 -8.76
N LEU A 238 -13.62 24.05 -10.04
CA LEU A 238 -12.75 24.51 -11.14
C LEU A 238 -12.65 26.02 -11.24
N SER A 239 -13.74 26.75 -10.97
CA SER A 239 -13.77 28.19 -11.12
C SER A 239 -14.25 28.89 -9.85
N ALA A 240 -13.36 29.68 -9.24
CA ALA A 240 -13.72 30.53 -8.10
C ALA A 240 -14.57 31.76 -8.51
N LYS A 241 -14.55 32.14 -9.80
CA LYS A 241 -15.16 33.38 -10.33
C LYS A 241 -16.11 33.16 -11.51
N GLY A 242 -16.21 31.94 -12.03
CA GLY A 242 -17.05 31.58 -13.17
C GLY A 242 -18.40 30.98 -12.76
N PRO A 243 -19.36 30.95 -13.70
CA PRO A 243 -20.68 30.40 -13.43
C PRO A 243 -20.70 28.86 -13.37
N VAL A 244 -19.74 28.18 -14.01
CA VAL A 244 -19.62 26.72 -13.96
C VAL A 244 -19.01 26.28 -12.63
N LYS A 245 -19.68 25.34 -11.97
CA LYS A 245 -19.29 24.76 -10.68
C LYS A 245 -18.97 23.28 -10.84
N THR A 246 -17.95 22.83 -10.12
CA THR A 246 -17.62 21.40 -10.01
C THR A 246 -17.43 20.92 -8.58
N ASP A 247 -17.70 19.65 -8.37
CA ASP A 247 -17.31 18.96 -7.14
C ASP A 247 -15.85 18.52 -7.19
N THR A 248 -15.45 17.95 -8.33
CA THR A 248 -14.10 17.47 -8.60
C THR A 248 -13.75 17.67 -10.08
N TYR A 249 -12.47 17.59 -10.42
CA TYR A 249 -12.02 17.59 -11.82
C TYR A 249 -10.70 16.84 -11.98
N SER A 250 -10.33 16.54 -13.22
CA SER A 250 -9.04 15.92 -13.54
C SER A 250 -8.49 16.44 -14.86
N VAL A 251 -7.16 16.48 -14.99
CA VAL A 251 -6.46 16.90 -16.20
C VAL A 251 -5.40 15.88 -16.56
N PHE A 252 -5.48 15.36 -17.77
CA PHE A 252 -4.55 14.37 -18.32
C PHE A 252 -3.91 14.90 -19.58
N SER A 253 -2.68 14.48 -19.82
CA SER A 253 -1.99 14.78 -21.06
C SER A 253 -1.54 13.53 -21.77
N THR A 254 -1.72 13.53 -23.08
CA THR A 254 -1.12 12.52 -23.95
C THR A 254 -0.88 13.11 -25.34
N ARG A 255 0.19 12.66 -25.97
CA ARG A 255 0.57 13.08 -27.32
C ARG A 255 -0.05 12.21 -28.40
N ASN A 256 -0.42 10.97 -28.07
CA ASN A 256 -0.89 9.99 -29.04
C ASN A 256 -1.65 8.81 -28.39
N ALA A 257 -1.08 8.23 -27.33
CA ALA A 257 -1.57 6.98 -26.74
C ALA A 257 -2.75 7.18 -25.79
N ASN A 258 -3.53 6.12 -25.58
CA ASN A 258 -4.63 6.10 -24.61
C ASN A 258 -4.09 6.26 -23.17
N PRO A 259 -4.51 7.29 -22.40
CA PRO A 259 -4.00 7.55 -21.05
C PRO A 259 -4.74 6.78 -19.95
N ILE A 260 -5.51 5.73 -20.27
CA ILE A 260 -6.40 5.04 -19.31
C ILE A 260 -5.72 4.65 -17.99
N HIS A 261 -4.45 4.25 -17.99
CA HIS A 261 -3.78 3.81 -16.76
C HIS A 261 -3.57 4.94 -15.75
N ILE A 262 -3.06 6.08 -16.21
CA ILE A 262 -2.92 7.26 -15.36
C ILE A 262 -4.30 7.85 -15.03
N MET A 263 -5.26 7.79 -15.96
CA MET A 263 -6.63 8.24 -15.70
C MET A 263 -7.27 7.50 -14.52
N LEU A 264 -7.16 6.17 -14.51
CA LEU A 264 -7.69 5.35 -13.42
C LEU A 264 -6.98 5.66 -12.11
N HIS A 265 -5.64 5.74 -12.11
CA HIS A 265 -4.85 6.07 -10.93
C HIS A 265 -5.30 7.39 -10.29
N GLU A 266 -5.31 8.48 -11.07
CA GLU A 266 -5.66 9.80 -10.57
C GLU A 266 -7.14 9.89 -10.15
N PHE A 267 -8.05 9.27 -10.91
CA PHE A 267 -9.46 9.23 -10.51
C PHE A 267 -9.65 8.49 -9.18
N ASN A 268 -8.83 7.46 -8.90
CA ASN A 268 -8.91 6.70 -7.66
C ASN A 268 -8.48 7.49 -6.43
N HIS A 269 -7.69 8.57 -6.55
CA HIS A 269 -7.45 9.48 -5.44
C HIS A 269 -8.77 10.00 -4.87
N LEU A 270 -9.70 10.39 -5.74
CA LEU A 270 -11.00 10.92 -5.32
C LEU A 270 -11.90 9.88 -4.62
N LEU A 271 -11.53 8.60 -4.64
CA LEU A 271 -12.21 7.50 -3.93
C LEU A 271 -11.47 7.11 -2.64
N LEU A 272 -10.14 7.01 -2.69
CA LEU A 272 -9.34 6.33 -1.67
C LEU A 272 -8.51 7.28 -0.78
N GLY A 273 -8.26 8.53 -1.17
CA GLY A 273 -7.35 9.43 -0.45
C GLY A 273 -6.38 10.17 -1.38
N GLY A 274 -5.64 11.12 -0.82
CA GLY A 274 -4.55 11.81 -1.52
C GLY A 274 -3.29 10.95 -1.74
N ASN A 275 -2.13 11.58 -1.96
CA ASN A 275 -0.89 10.88 -2.28
C ASN A 275 -0.41 9.90 -1.18
N ASN A 276 -0.91 10.05 0.05
CA ASN A 276 -0.59 9.16 1.16
C ASN A 276 -1.16 7.74 1.01
N VAL A 277 -2.02 7.48 0.02
CA VAL A 277 -2.48 6.13 -0.32
C VAL A 277 -1.76 5.53 -1.54
N HIS A 278 -0.74 6.19 -2.09
CA HIS A 278 0.10 5.58 -3.11
C HIS A 278 0.69 4.25 -2.62
N CYS A 279 0.55 3.22 -3.42
CA CYS A 279 1.09 1.89 -3.20
C CYS A 279 1.10 1.14 -4.54
N CYS A 280 1.50 -0.14 -4.54
CA CYS A 280 1.35 -1.02 -5.69
C CYS A 280 2.01 -0.48 -6.99
N GLY A 281 3.13 0.24 -6.86
CA GLY A 281 3.85 0.86 -7.97
C GLY A 281 3.32 2.23 -8.40
N GLY A 282 2.51 2.90 -7.57
CA GLY A 282 2.11 4.30 -7.75
C GLY A 282 2.92 5.32 -6.96
N ASN A 283 3.85 4.85 -6.14
CA ASN A 283 4.62 5.66 -5.23
C ASN A 283 5.80 6.40 -5.90
N HIS A 284 6.14 7.54 -5.32
CA HIS A 284 7.19 8.46 -5.75
C HIS A 284 7.54 9.44 -4.62
N ALA A 285 8.57 10.27 -4.80
CA ALA A 285 9.05 11.22 -3.77
C ALA A 285 7.96 12.11 -3.16
N ALA A 286 7.07 12.67 -3.99
CA ALA A 286 5.93 13.46 -3.52
C ALA A 286 4.74 12.65 -2.92
N SER A 287 4.93 11.36 -2.56
CA SER A 287 3.92 10.57 -1.84
C SER A 287 3.88 10.89 -0.34
N GLY A 288 4.85 11.65 0.15
CA GLY A 288 5.06 11.89 1.57
C GLY A 288 5.68 10.67 2.25
N PRO A 289 5.51 10.51 3.58
CA PRO A 289 6.08 9.40 4.32
C PRO A 289 5.66 8.03 3.76
N GLN A 290 6.60 7.10 3.68
CA GLN A 290 6.44 5.74 3.15
C GLN A 290 6.91 4.69 4.16
N PHE A 291 6.21 3.56 4.26
CA PHE A 291 6.52 2.51 5.25
C PHE A 291 7.83 1.76 5.01
N PHE A 292 8.37 1.79 3.80
CA PHE A 292 9.53 1.00 3.39
C PHE A 292 10.59 1.85 2.73
N MET A 293 11.86 1.47 2.88
CA MET A 293 12.96 2.14 2.18
C MET A 293 12.95 1.88 0.67
N SER A 294 12.53 0.67 0.28
CA SER A 294 12.33 0.31 -1.12
C SER A 294 10.93 0.71 -1.54
N PHE A 295 10.79 1.16 -2.78
CA PHE A 295 9.49 1.44 -3.36
C PHE A 295 8.78 0.12 -3.70
N GLN A 296 7.53 0.01 -3.29
CA GLN A 296 6.79 -1.25 -3.44
C GLN A 296 6.00 -1.26 -4.76
N GLY A 297 6.29 -2.22 -5.63
CA GLY A 297 5.39 -2.58 -6.73
C GLY A 297 4.17 -3.37 -6.25
N GLY A 298 3.43 -3.99 -7.16
CA GLY A 298 2.27 -4.83 -6.84
C GLY A 298 1.05 -4.53 -7.68
N TRP A 299 -0.15 -4.80 -7.18
CA TRP A 299 -1.40 -4.56 -7.89
C TRP A 299 -2.44 -3.96 -6.94
N GLY A 300 -3.28 -3.10 -7.49
CA GLY A 300 -4.26 -2.33 -6.74
C GLY A 300 -4.64 -1.04 -7.48
N MET A 301 -5.68 -0.39 -6.99
CA MET A 301 -6.26 0.82 -7.60
C MET A 301 -5.30 2.01 -7.61
N MET A 302 -4.40 2.08 -6.63
CA MET A 302 -3.41 3.17 -6.51
C MET A 302 -2.07 2.88 -7.21
N GLY A 303 -1.97 1.79 -7.98
CA GLY A 303 -0.79 1.56 -8.83
C GLY A 303 -0.75 2.49 -10.04
N ALA A 304 0.44 2.87 -10.51
CA ALA A 304 0.64 3.72 -11.69
C ALA A 304 1.46 3.01 -12.77
N ALA A 305 2.57 3.60 -13.23
CA ALA A 305 3.42 3.04 -14.28
C ALA A 305 4.20 1.78 -13.86
N ASN A 306 4.35 1.55 -12.54
CA ASN A 306 5.15 0.45 -11.98
C ASN A 306 4.28 -0.67 -11.37
N LYS A 307 3.00 -0.75 -11.75
CA LYS A 307 2.13 -1.83 -11.25
C LYS A 307 2.32 -3.11 -12.07
N SER A 308 2.02 -4.23 -11.44
CA SER A 308 2.10 -5.57 -12.02
C SER A 308 0.77 -5.94 -12.69
N LEU A 309 -0.18 -6.51 -11.93
CA LEU A 309 -1.55 -6.73 -12.43
C LEU A 309 -2.31 -5.41 -12.49
N MET A 310 -3.22 -5.31 -13.47
CA MET A 310 -3.99 -4.10 -13.71
C MET A 310 -5.32 -4.07 -12.93
N THR A 311 -5.60 -5.08 -12.12
CA THR A 311 -6.82 -5.19 -11.32
C THR A 311 -6.77 -4.35 -10.03
N CYS A 312 -7.92 -4.13 -9.40
CA CYS A 312 -7.96 -3.84 -7.98
C CYS A 312 -7.44 -5.04 -7.16
N ASN A 313 -7.13 -4.83 -5.88
CA ASN A 313 -6.86 -5.89 -4.92
C ASN A 313 -7.98 -6.00 -3.87
N GLY A 314 -7.86 -6.98 -2.97
CA GLY A 314 -8.83 -7.27 -1.92
C GLY A 314 -8.93 -6.16 -0.88
N TRP A 315 -7.84 -5.43 -0.62
CA TRP A 315 -7.85 -4.26 0.26
C TRP A 315 -8.68 -3.13 -0.36
N ASP A 316 -8.51 -2.83 -1.65
CA ASP A 316 -9.29 -1.80 -2.35
C ASP A 316 -10.79 -2.06 -2.20
N ARG A 317 -11.21 -3.31 -2.47
CA ARG A 317 -12.61 -3.75 -2.34
C ARG A 317 -13.10 -3.64 -0.91
N TYR A 318 -12.31 -4.10 0.05
CA TYR A 318 -12.65 -4.03 1.48
C TYR A 318 -12.82 -2.58 1.95
N LYS A 319 -11.89 -1.70 1.57
CA LYS A 319 -11.86 -0.27 1.90
C LYS A 319 -13.07 0.46 1.34
N LEU A 320 -13.44 0.20 0.08
CA LEU A 320 -14.58 0.83 -0.59
C LEU A 320 -15.92 0.12 -0.34
N GLY A 321 -15.93 -0.97 0.43
CA GLY A 321 -17.16 -1.72 0.70
C GLY A 321 -17.72 -2.44 -0.54
N TRP A 322 -16.87 -2.84 -1.46
CA TRP A 322 -17.26 -3.55 -2.68
C TRP A 322 -17.28 -5.05 -2.46
N LYS A 323 -18.44 -5.66 -2.72
CA LYS A 323 -18.62 -7.12 -2.75
C LYS A 323 -19.77 -7.48 -3.69
N PRO A 324 -19.80 -8.70 -4.25
CA PRO A 324 -20.99 -9.23 -4.92
C PRO A 324 -22.23 -9.13 -4.01
N SER A 325 -23.38 -8.83 -4.60
CA SER A 325 -24.64 -8.73 -3.85
C SER A 325 -25.04 -10.04 -3.15
N CYS A 326 -24.65 -11.19 -3.73
CA CYS A 326 -24.90 -12.52 -3.17
C CYS A 326 -24.03 -12.87 -1.95
N LYS A 327 -22.95 -12.13 -1.68
CA LYS A 327 -22.07 -12.40 -0.53
C LYS A 327 -22.58 -11.73 0.72
N LYS A 328 -22.50 -12.41 1.85
CA LYS A 328 -22.78 -11.85 3.19
C LYS A 328 -21.61 -11.03 3.69
N TRP A 329 -20.38 -11.50 3.47
CA TRP A 329 -19.17 -10.89 4.02
C TRP A 329 -18.38 -10.13 2.96
N PHE A 330 -17.62 -9.10 3.38
CA PHE A 330 -16.71 -8.37 2.46
C PHE A 330 -15.48 -9.19 2.09
N ILE A 331 -15.06 -10.08 2.99
CA ILE A 331 -13.92 -10.99 2.79
C ILE A 331 -14.43 -12.38 3.14
N SER A 332 -14.60 -13.19 2.10
CA SER A 332 -15.09 -14.56 2.19
C SER A 332 -14.57 -15.42 1.07
N ALA A 333 -14.56 -16.72 1.31
CA ALA A 333 -14.42 -17.78 0.31
C ALA A 333 -15.54 -18.81 0.54
N ILE A 334 -15.46 -19.98 -0.07
CA ILE A 334 -16.40 -21.08 0.21
C ILE A 334 -15.71 -22.25 0.91
N ASN A 335 -16.45 -23.06 1.65
CA ASN A 335 -15.95 -24.35 2.13
C ASN A 335 -16.08 -25.44 1.04
N GLU A 336 -15.62 -26.66 1.32
CA GLU A 336 -15.76 -27.79 0.37
C GLU A 336 -17.22 -28.17 0.08
N GLY A 337 -18.17 -27.78 0.95
CA GLY A 337 -19.61 -27.92 0.73
C GLY A 337 -20.24 -26.82 -0.13
N GLY A 338 -19.47 -25.81 -0.53
CA GLY A 338 -19.95 -24.68 -1.33
C GLY A 338 -20.59 -23.53 -0.55
N GLU A 339 -20.55 -23.56 0.78
CA GLU A 339 -21.13 -22.53 1.65
C GLU A 339 -20.15 -21.37 1.85
N GLU A 340 -20.65 -20.13 1.87
CA GLU A 340 -19.81 -18.95 2.13
C GLU A 340 -19.29 -18.93 3.57
N VAL A 341 -17.98 -18.79 3.72
CA VAL A 341 -17.28 -18.68 5.01
C VAL A 341 -16.59 -17.33 5.09
N LYS A 342 -16.70 -16.66 6.25
CA LYS A 342 -15.91 -15.45 6.55
C LYS A 342 -14.43 -15.82 6.65
N THR A 343 -13.59 -15.17 5.84
CA THR A 343 -12.14 -15.46 5.75
C THR A 343 -11.27 -14.25 6.12
N ASP A 344 -11.85 -13.31 6.88
CA ASP A 344 -11.14 -12.27 7.61
C ASP A 344 -10.82 -12.78 9.02
N PHE A 345 -9.65 -13.40 9.14
CA PHE A 345 -9.18 -14.10 10.33
C PHE A 345 -8.37 -13.18 11.24
N ASP A 346 -8.64 -13.25 12.55
CA ASP A 346 -7.81 -12.64 13.58
C ASP A 346 -7.27 -13.73 14.52
N PHE A 347 -5.98 -14.04 14.39
CA PHE A 347 -5.30 -15.08 15.18
C PHE A 347 -4.60 -14.55 16.42
N THR A 348 -4.83 -13.29 16.81
CA THR A 348 -4.21 -12.69 18.01
C THR A 348 -4.62 -13.39 19.31
N SER A 349 -5.72 -14.16 19.32
CA SER A 349 -6.12 -14.99 20.47
C SER A 349 -5.20 -16.18 20.76
N GLY A 350 -4.28 -16.53 19.84
CA GLY A 350 -3.35 -17.65 20.02
C GLY A 350 -4.00 -19.04 19.95
N LYS A 351 -5.27 -19.15 19.53
CA LYS A 351 -5.95 -20.44 19.37
C LYS A 351 -5.53 -21.14 18.09
N CYS A 352 -5.28 -22.44 18.18
CA CYS A 352 -5.06 -23.26 17.00
C CYS A 352 -6.29 -23.27 16.10
N MET A 353 -6.05 -23.28 14.80
CA MET A 353 -7.07 -23.38 13.77
C MET A 353 -6.53 -24.22 12.63
N ASP A 354 -7.41 -25.03 12.06
CA ASP A 354 -7.15 -25.81 10.85
C ASP A 354 -8.43 -25.89 10.03
N THR A 355 -8.44 -25.24 8.87
CA THR A 355 -9.63 -25.17 8.02
C THR A 355 -9.26 -25.34 6.56
N VAL A 356 -10.17 -25.96 5.80
CA VAL A 356 -10.05 -26.14 4.35
C VAL A 356 -11.07 -25.24 3.67
N LEU A 357 -10.59 -24.45 2.71
CA LEU A 357 -11.38 -23.48 1.95
C LEU A 357 -11.15 -23.69 0.46
N VAL A 358 -12.12 -23.32 -0.34
CA VAL A 358 -12.01 -23.22 -1.80
C VAL A 358 -12.05 -21.74 -2.15
N ILE A 359 -11.00 -21.27 -2.81
CA ILE A 359 -10.87 -19.90 -3.31
C ILE A 359 -11.13 -19.92 -4.82
N ARG A 360 -12.24 -19.35 -5.26
CA ARG A 360 -12.54 -19.15 -6.70
C ARG A 360 -11.82 -17.92 -7.23
N ASP A 361 -11.87 -17.71 -8.55
CA ASP A 361 -11.27 -16.53 -9.20
C ASP A 361 -11.70 -15.21 -8.54
N PHE A 362 -10.74 -14.41 -8.09
CA PHE A 362 -10.93 -13.16 -7.39
C PHE A 362 -11.67 -12.15 -8.26
N VAL A 363 -11.35 -12.06 -9.55
CA VAL A 363 -11.99 -11.10 -10.46
C VAL A 363 -13.48 -11.40 -10.61
N LYS A 364 -13.85 -12.67 -10.84
CA LYS A 364 -15.25 -13.10 -11.03
C LYS A 364 -16.08 -13.19 -9.74
N TYR A 365 -15.49 -13.69 -8.65
CA TYR A 365 -16.25 -14.04 -7.44
C TYR A 365 -15.87 -13.21 -6.21
N GLY A 366 -14.71 -12.53 -6.24
CA GLY A 366 -14.22 -11.73 -5.12
C GLY A 366 -13.86 -12.58 -3.91
N ASP A 367 -13.49 -13.85 -4.12
CA ASP A 367 -13.00 -14.70 -3.04
C ASP A 367 -11.57 -14.27 -2.66
N ALA A 368 -11.35 -14.07 -1.37
CA ALA A 368 -10.05 -13.69 -0.82
C ALA A 368 -9.91 -14.22 0.61
N ILE A 369 -8.67 -14.34 1.09
CA ILE A 369 -8.36 -14.61 2.49
C ILE A 369 -7.57 -13.43 3.04
N ARG A 370 -7.94 -12.97 4.23
CA ARG A 370 -7.20 -11.95 4.98
C ARG A 370 -6.91 -12.45 6.37
N ILE A 371 -5.65 -12.37 6.79
CA ILE A 371 -5.22 -12.84 8.12
C ILE A 371 -4.47 -11.71 8.81
N ARG A 372 -4.97 -11.24 9.95
CA ARG A 372 -4.20 -10.36 10.84
C ARG A 372 -3.04 -11.15 11.44
N LEU A 373 -1.81 -10.72 11.18
CA LEU A 373 -0.62 -11.41 11.65
C LEU A 373 -0.52 -11.30 13.18
N PRO A 374 -0.40 -12.43 13.91
CA PRO A 374 -0.33 -12.40 15.36
C PRO A 374 1.06 -11.99 15.86
N GLY A 375 1.15 -11.59 17.14
CA GLY A 375 2.40 -11.33 17.83
C GLY A 375 2.95 -9.90 17.70
N ILE A 376 2.42 -9.09 16.79
CA ILE A 376 2.83 -7.68 16.63
C ILE A 376 2.26 -6.83 17.78
N PRO A 377 3.10 -6.14 18.58
CA PRO A 377 2.64 -5.28 19.67
C PRO A 377 1.70 -4.16 19.19
N ALA A 378 0.74 -3.79 20.03
CA ALA A 378 -0.31 -2.81 19.68
C ALA A 378 0.22 -1.40 19.39
N ASN A 379 1.42 -1.05 19.87
CA ASN A 379 2.09 0.22 19.62
C ASN A 379 2.94 0.23 18.34
N GLU A 380 3.05 -0.90 17.64
CA GLU A 380 3.67 -0.99 16.32
C GLU A 380 2.61 -1.12 15.22
N TYR A 381 3.00 -0.83 13.98
CA TYR A 381 2.10 -0.99 12.84
C TYR A 381 1.64 -2.44 12.70
N GLN A 382 0.33 -2.62 12.76
CA GLN A 382 -0.32 -3.91 12.57
C GLN A 382 -0.27 -4.31 11.09
N GLN A 383 -0.26 -5.62 10.81
CA GLN A 383 -0.09 -6.13 9.46
C GLN A 383 -1.07 -7.27 9.14
N TRP A 384 -1.43 -7.40 7.86
CA TRP A 384 -2.35 -8.42 7.35
C TRP A 384 -1.79 -9.11 6.12
N LEU A 385 -1.83 -10.44 6.10
CA LEU A 385 -1.61 -11.24 4.90
C LEU A 385 -2.89 -11.30 4.09
N TRP A 386 -2.78 -11.01 2.79
CA TRP A 386 -3.84 -11.16 1.80
C TRP A 386 -3.49 -12.24 0.80
N ILE A 387 -4.49 -13.02 0.39
CA ILE A 387 -4.35 -14.07 -0.63
C ILE A 387 -5.56 -14.05 -1.55
N GLU A 388 -5.29 -14.00 -2.85
CA GLU A 388 -6.26 -13.91 -3.94
C GLU A 388 -5.96 -14.98 -4.98
N ASN A 389 -7.00 -15.64 -5.52
CA ASN A 389 -6.83 -16.56 -6.64
C ASN A 389 -7.06 -15.80 -7.95
N HIS A 390 -6.03 -15.57 -8.75
CA HIS A 390 -6.17 -14.97 -10.08
C HIS A 390 -6.12 -16.05 -11.14
N GLN A 391 -7.13 -16.12 -12.00
CA GLN A 391 -7.15 -17.07 -13.12
C GLN A 391 -6.77 -16.43 -14.47
N THR A 392 -6.47 -15.13 -14.49
CA THR A 392 -6.02 -14.33 -15.65
C THR A 392 -7.10 -14.12 -16.71
N GLN A 393 -6.85 -13.16 -17.61
CA GLN A 393 -7.71 -12.87 -18.77
C GLN A 393 -8.11 -14.12 -19.55
N SER A 394 -7.23 -15.11 -19.67
CA SER A 394 -7.50 -16.34 -20.44
C SER A 394 -8.68 -17.15 -19.88
N PHE A 395 -8.98 -17.02 -18.58
CA PHE A 395 -10.08 -17.71 -17.91
C PHE A 395 -11.26 -16.78 -17.63
N ASN A 396 -10.99 -15.56 -17.17
CA ASN A 396 -12.04 -14.63 -16.74
C ASN A 396 -12.50 -13.64 -17.81
N GLY A 397 -11.72 -13.45 -18.87
CA GLY A 397 -12.00 -12.51 -19.94
C GLY A 397 -11.74 -11.04 -19.60
N SER A 398 -11.31 -10.75 -18.36
CA SER A 398 -11.03 -9.37 -17.94
C SER A 398 -9.78 -8.85 -18.64
N PRO A 399 -9.83 -7.67 -19.30
CA PRO A 399 -8.65 -7.05 -19.89
C PRO A 399 -7.66 -6.52 -18.85
N PHE A 400 -8.02 -6.55 -17.55
CA PHE A 400 -7.19 -6.04 -16.46
C PHE A 400 -6.48 -7.14 -15.68
N ASP A 401 -6.91 -8.40 -15.81
CA ASP A 401 -6.24 -9.53 -15.15
C ASP A 401 -5.06 -10.07 -15.97
N VAL A 402 -4.14 -9.14 -16.27
CA VAL A 402 -2.91 -9.30 -17.05
C VAL A 402 -1.83 -8.42 -16.45
N PHE A 403 -0.55 -8.71 -16.75
CA PHE A 403 0.51 -7.77 -16.40
C PHE A 403 0.50 -6.56 -17.34
N GLN A 404 0.79 -5.37 -16.80
CA GLN A 404 0.69 -4.07 -17.49
C GLN A 404 1.33 -4.05 -18.88
N TYR A 405 2.51 -4.66 -19.00
CA TYR A 405 3.31 -4.64 -20.23
C TYR A 405 3.44 -6.02 -20.88
N GLN A 406 2.49 -6.92 -20.60
CA GLN A 406 2.47 -8.26 -21.19
C GLN A 406 2.30 -8.19 -22.71
N SER A 407 1.44 -7.29 -23.22
CA SER A 407 1.12 -7.18 -24.65
C SER A 407 2.27 -6.63 -25.49
N SER A 408 3.18 -5.85 -24.91
CA SER A 408 4.39 -5.36 -25.58
C SER A 408 5.56 -6.35 -25.52
N GLY A 409 5.40 -7.51 -24.87
CA GLY A 409 6.48 -8.49 -24.67
C GLY A 409 7.54 -8.06 -23.65
N CYS A 410 7.27 -6.97 -22.93
CA CYS A 410 8.15 -6.33 -21.96
C CYS A 410 8.24 -7.07 -20.63
N SER A 411 7.12 -7.65 -20.21
CA SER A 411 7.01 -8.47 -19.02
C SER A 411 6.64 -9.91 -19.38
N GLY A 412 6.74 -10.80 -18.40
CA GLY A 412 6.22 -12.16 -18.55
C GLY A 412 4.71 -12.19 -18.77
N VAL A 413 4.16 -13.39 -18.92
CA VAL A 413 2.71 -13.60 -18.94
C VAL A 413 2.21 -13.88 -17.53
N ALA A 414 1.10 -13.24 -17.14
CA ALA A 414 0.43 -13.52 -15.87
C ALA A 414 0.02 -15.00 -15.80
N ALA A 415 0.20 -15.61 -14.63
CA ALA A 415 0.09 -17.04 -14.45
C ALA A 415 -1.03 -17.36 -13.46
N PRO A 416 -2.07 -18.16 -13.81
CA PRO A 416 -3.13 -18.48 -12.87
C PRO A 416 -2.62 -19.11 -11.56
N GLY A 417 -3.20 -18.78 -10.41
CA GLY A 417 -2.80 -19.33 -9.11
C GLY A 417 -3.06 -18.34 -7.97
N LEU A 418 -2.50 -18.61 -6.79
CA LEU A 418 -2.64 -17.69 -5.66
C LEU A 418 -1.60 -16.57 -5.74
N TYR A 419 -2.03 -15.35 -5.46
CA TYR A 419 -1.22 -14.15 -5.35
C TYR A 419 -1.34 -13.61 -3.93
N ALA A 420 -0.24 -13.19 -3.33
CA ALA A 420 -0.20 -12.79 -1.93
C ALA A 420 0.56 -11.48 -1.70
N TYR A 421 0.13 -10.74 -0.69
CA TYR A 421 0.80 -9.51 -0.23
C TYR A 421 0.55 -9.25 1.25
N ILE A 422 1.40 -8.41 1.85
CA ILE A 422 1.25 -7.89 3.20
C ILE A 422 0.73 -6.45 3.11
N GLN A 423 -0.34 -6.17 3.84
CA GLN A 423 -0.81 -4.83 4.15
C GLN A 423 -0.22 -4.39 5.49
N VAL A 424 0.34 -3.18 5.57
CA VAL A 424 0.80 -2.51 6.79
C VAL A 424 -0.16 -1.37 7.13
N ALA A 425 -0.64 -1.27 8.37
CA ALA A 425 -1.62 -0.24 8.76
C ALA A 425 -2.84 -0.18 7.80
N HIS A 426 -3.42 0.99 7.52
CA HIS A 426 -4.49 1.20 6.54
C HIS A 426 -5.78 0.37 6.76
N ASN A 427 -6.00 -0.13 7.97
CA ASN A 427 -7.17 -0.94 8.31
C ASN A 427 -8.39 -0.12 8.72
N ALA A 428 -8.20 1.13 9.17
CA ALA A 428 -9.30 1.99 9.60
C ALA A 428 -10.26 2.25 8.43
N ILE A 429 -11.54 1.95 8.63
CA ILE A 429 -12.60 2.23 7.64
C ILE A 429 -13.45 3.44 8.04
N ASP A 430 -13.33 3.90 9.29
CA ASP A 430 -14.10 4.99 9.87
C ASP A 430 -13.21 5.94 10.68
N GLY A 431 -13.78 7.11 11.00
CA GLY A 431 -13.15 8.13 11.82
C GLY A 431 -12.09 8.93 11.08
N LYS A 432 -11.33 9.74 11.84
CA LYS A 432 -10.33 10.67 11.29
C LYS A 432 -9.18 9.99 10.53
N ASN A 433 -9.00 8.69 10.78
CA ASN A 433 -7.95 7.89 10.15
C ASN A 433 -8.45 7.03 8.99
N ALA A 434 -9.69 7.23 8.53
CA ALA A 434 -10.26 6.55 7.39
C ALA A 434 -9.41 6.70 6.11
N PHE A 435 -8.89 7.90 5.85
CA PHE A 435 -8.10 8.23 4.65
C PHE A 435 -6.68 8.70 4.99
N SER A 436 -6.27 8.56 6.25
CA SER A 436 -4.93 8.95 6.70
C SER A 436 -4.15 7.70 7.07
N ASP A 437 -2.94 7.63 6.56
CA ASP A 437 -1.84 6.74 6.92
C ASP A 437 -0.75 6.95 5.84
N PRO A 438 0.52 6.65 6.13
CA PRO A 438 1.62 6.74 5.17
C PRO A 438 1.45 5.91 3.89
N ALA A 439 2.15 6.29 2.82
CA ALA A 439 2.18 5.57 1.54
C ALA A 439 2.97 4.25 1.63
N ASP A 440 2.97 3.48 0.55
CA ASP A 440 3.66 2.19 0.39
C ASP A 440 3.27 1.15 1.43
N PHE A 441 1.97 0.96 1.66
CA PHE A 441 1.47 0.04 2.67
C PHE A 441 1.20 -1.38 2.17
N VAL A 442 1.37 -1.64 0.87
CA VAL A 442 1.24 -2.97 0.27
C VAL A 442 2.61 -3.47 -0.15
N ARG A 443 2.99 -4.67 0.30
CA ARG A 443 4.23 -5.35 -0.06
C ARG A 443 3.94 -6.75 -0.60
N VAL A 444 4.26 -7.00 -1.86
CA VAL A 444 4.00 -8.28 -2.51
C VAL A 444 4.84 -9.41 -1.91
N LEU A 445 4.25 -10.59 -1.79
CA LEU A 445 4.91 -11.82 -1.39
C LEU A 445 4.84 -12.83 -2.55
N PRO A 446 5.73 -12.73 -3.55
CA PRO A 446 5.64 -13.58 -4.74
C PRO A 446 6.11 -15.01 -4.45
N ALA A 447 5.53 -16.00 -5.12
CA ALA A 447 5.93 -17.40 -5.01
C ALA A 447 7.41 -17.66 -5.36
N SER A 448 8.03 -16.78 -6.16
CA SER A 448 9.44 -16.81 -6.53
C SER A 448 10.37 -16.49 -5.36
N GLY A 449 9.85 -15.89 -4.29
CA GLY A 449 10.50 -15.72 -3.00
C GLY A 449 11.21 -14.38 -2.81
N MET A 450 11.71 -14.19 -1.59
CA MET A 450 12.48 -13.03 -1.14
C MET A 450 13.97 -13.36 -1.09
N TYR A 451 14.81 -12.41 -1.48
CA TYR A 451 16.25 -12.59 -1.60
C TYR A 451 17.02 -11.37 -1.12
N ASP A 452 18.22 -11.64 -0.62
CA ASP A 452 19.30 -10.66 -0.61
C ASP A 452 19.83 -10.52 -2.04
N ILE A 453 19.22 -9.65 -2.84
CA ILE A 453 19.53 -9.52 -4.28
C ILE A 453 21.00 -9.13 -4.51
N GLN A 454 21.65 -9.85 -5.42
CA GLN A 454 23.02 -9.56 -5.83
C GLN A 454 23.01 -8.77 -7.12
N TRP A 455 23.67 -7.61 -7.13
CA TRP A 455 23.75 -6.73 -8.30
C TRP A 455 25.07 -6.90 -9.05
N GLY A 456 25.01 -6.80 -10.37
CA GLY A 456 26.18 -6.59 -11.21
C GLY A 456 26.78 -5.21 -11.00
N ASP A 457 28.03 -5.07 -11.43
CA ASP A 457 28.83 -3.84 -11.38
C ASP A 457 28.74 -3.01 -12.67
N THR A 458 28.23 -3.60 -13.75
CA THR A 458 28.15 -3.01 -15.08
C THR A 458 26.71 -2.94 -15.54
N MET A 459 26.29 -1.75 -16.00
CA MET A 459 24.95 -1.58 -16.56
C MET A 459 24.82 -2.26 -17.92
N VAL A 460 23.67 -2.89 -18.14
CA VAL A 460 23.28 -3.55 -19.39
C VAL A 460 22.07 -2.82 -19.96
N ARG A 461 22.05 -2.65 -21.29
CA ARG A 461 20.95 -1.97 -21.97
C ARG A 461 19.79 -2.94 -22.21
N ASN A 462 18.58 -2.54 -21.83
CA ASN A 462 17.36 -3.21 -22.26
C ASN A 462 16.87 -2.55 -23.57
N ASN A 463 17.21 -3.14 -24.72
CA ASN A 463 16.86 -2.59 -26.04
C ASN A 463 15.42 -2.87 -26.49
N TRP A 464 14.66 -3.66 -25.75
CA TRP A 464 13.44 -4.30 -26.25
C TRP A 464 12.19 -3.89 -25.50
N CYS A 465 12.28 -2.94 -24.58
CA CYS A 465 11.19 -2.63 -23.69
C CYS A 465 11.05 -1.13 -23.37
N VAL A 466 9.95 -0.75 -22.74
CA VAL A 466 9.60 0.63 -22.38
C VAL A 466 10.80 1.35 -21.73
N GLY A 467 11.11 2.53 -22.26
CA GLY A 467 12.21 3.38 -21.78
C GLY A 467 13.60 3.12 -22.37
N ASN A 468 13.87 1.95 -22.98
CA ASN A 468 15.19 1.60 -23.55
C ASN A 468 16.40 1.91 -22.64
N GLY A 469 16.24 1.69 -21.33
CA GLY A 469 17.15 2.12 -20.27
C GLY A 469 18.40 1.26 -20.08
N LEU A 470 19.34 1.78 -19.28
CA LEU A 470 20.51 1.06 -18.77
C LEU A 470 20.23 0.63 -17.33
N PHE A 471 20.45 -0.64 -17.01
CA PHE A 471 20.14 -1.20 -15.71
C PHE A 471 21.28 -2.06 -15.18
N TYR A 472 21.52 -2.04 -13.88
CA TYR A 472 22.39 -3.03 -13.24
C TYR A 472 21.65 -4.38 -13.24
N PRO A 473 22.23 -5.43 -13.85
CA PRO A 473 21.61 -6.74 -13.84
C PRO A 473 21.62 -7.31 -12.41
N PHE A 474 20.64 -8.12 -12.07
CA PHE A 474 20.52 -8.72 -10.74
C PHE A 474 20.50 -10.26 -10.79
N GLU A 475 20.85 -10.92 -9.70
CA GLU A 475 20.81 -12.38 -9.56
C GLU A 475 20.04 -12.82 -8.30
N ARG A 476 19.11 -13.78 -8.46
CA ARG A 476 18.47 -14.50 -7.35
C ARG A 476 19.21 -15.79 -7.05
N LYS A 477 20.11 -15.76 -6.07
CA LYS A 477 20.89 -16.94 -5.67
C LYS A 477 20.18 -17.71 -4.56
N TYR A 478 20.14 -19.04 -4.68
CA TYR A 478 19.52 -19.92 -3.67
C TYR A 478 20.12 -19.73 -2.26
N SER A 479 21.45 -19.56 -2.16
CA SER A 479 22.15 -19.32 -0.91
C SER A 479 21.82 -17.97 -0.24
N TYR A 480 21.22 -17.04 -1.01
CA TYR A 480 20.84 -15.69 -0.59
C TYR A 480 19.34 -15.54 -0.43
N ARG A 481 18.58 -16.66 -0.36
CA ARG A 481 17.18 -16.62 0.08
C ARG A 481 17.11 -15.98 1.46
N ASN A 482 16.21 -15.01 1.61
CA ASN A 482 15.99 -14.28 2.85
C ASN A 482 14.48 -14.03 3.03
N PRO A 483 13.73 -15.05 3.49
CA PRO A 483 12.27 -15.01 3.58
C PRO A 483 11.71 -14.05 4.63
N LEU A 484 12.53 -13.51 5.54
CA LEU A 484 12.08 -12.64 6.64
C LEU A 484 12.31 -11.15 6.34
N SER A 485 13.50 -10.78 5.85
CA SER A 485 13.86 -9.38 5.61
C SER A 485 14.34 -9.08 4.20
N GLY A 486 14.38 -10.08 3.30
CA GLY A 486 14.87 -9.92 1.93
C GLY A 486 13.93 -9.07 1.07
N ASN A 487 14.35 -8.72 -0.14
CA ASN A 487 13.51 -8.04 -1.13
C ASN A 487 12.88 -9.04 -2.10
N SER A 488 11.69 -8.71 -2.59
CA SER A 488 11.09 -9.33 -3.78
C SER A 488 11.54 -8.60 -5.04
N VAL A 489 11.41 -9.25 -6.20
CA VAL A 489 11.69 -8.58 -7.49
C VAL A 489 10.65 -7.52 -7.84
N SER A 490 9.48 -7.48 -7.21
CA SER A 490 8.48 -6.42 -7.39
C SER A 490 8.86 -5.08 -6.75
N GLU A 491 9.96 -5.02 -6.00
CA GLU A 491 10.42 -3.81 -5.33
C GLU A 491 11.43 -3.06 -6.20
N ILE A 492 11.38 -1.72 -6.17
CA ILE A 492 12.50 -0.89 -6.63
C ILE A 492 13.40 -0.68 -5.40
N ILE A 493 14.53 -1.36 -5.41
CA ILE A 493 15.27 -1.75 -4.21
C ILE A 493 16.23 -0.65 -3.79
N ALA A 494 16.16 -0.26 -2.52
CA ALA A 494 17.10 0.66 -1.88
C ALA A 494 18.55 0.15 -1.99
N PHE A 495 19.48 1.01 -2.41
CA PHE A 495 20.88 0.64 -2.63
C PHE A 495 21.81 1.87 -2.55
N ASP A 496 22.90 1.81 -1.79
CA ASP A 496 23.94 2.86 -1.71
C ASP A 496 24.69 2.96 -3.05
N ASN A 497 24.20 3.82 -3.95
CA ASN A 497 24.68 3.92 -5.32
C ASN A 497 25.95 4.77 -5.42
N ASN A 498 26.10 5.75 -4.53
CA ASN A 498 27.24 6.68 -4.53
C ASN A 498 28.39 6.23 -3.61
N GLY A 499 28.17 5.22 -2.75
CA GLY A 499 29.17 4.65 -1.84
C GLY A 499 29.42 5.46 -0.56
N ASP A 500 28.61 6.47 -0.26
CA ASP A 500 28.85 7.44 0.82
C ASP A 500 28.54 6.87 2.22
N GLY A 501 27.96 5.67 2.30
CA GLY A 501 27.62 5.04 3.58
C GLY A 501 26.27 5.43 4.13
N ARG A 502 25.43 6.06 3.31
CA ARG A 502 24.02 6.38 3.56
C ARG A 502 23.20 5.94 2.34
N ILE A 503 21.93 5.61 2.56
CA ILE A 503 20.95 5.36 1.50
C ILE A 503 19.94 6.51 1.53
N ALA A 504 19.94 7.35 0.49
CA ALA A 504 18.94 8.36 0.26
C ALA A 504 17.71 7.81 -0.49
N GLU A 505 16.63 8.58 -0.53
CA GLU A 505 15.38 8.16 -1.18
C GLU A 505 15.55 7.99 -2.70
N ASN A 506 16.39 8.81 -3.35
CA ASN A 506 16.69 8.68 -4.77
C ASN A 506 17.67 7.54 -5.10
N GLU A 507 18.22 6.86 -4.09
CA GLU A 507 19.21 5.79 -4.26
C GLU A 507 18.54 4.41 -4.27
N LYS A 508 17.99 4.07 -5.44
CA LYS A 508 17.33 2.78 -5.66
C LYS A 508 17.76 2.14 -6.98
N ARG A 509 17.53 0.84 -7.12
CA ARG A 509 17.79 0.06 -8.34
C ARG A 509 16.54 -0.75 -8.72
N GLU A 510 16.18 -0.65 -9.99
CA GLU A 510 15.08 -1.41 -10.57
C GLU A 510 15.59 -2.80 -10.99
N PRO A 511 14.98 -3.91 -10.53
CA PRO A 511 15.35 -5.24 -10.97
C PRO A 511 14.74 -5.52 -12.35
N ALA A 512 15.25 -4.81 -13.36
CA ALA A 512 14.77 -4.82 -14.74
C ALA A 512 15.35 -5.96 -15.59
N ILE A 513 16.58 -6.40 -15.28
CA ILE A 513 17.33 -7.42 -16.03
C ILE A 513 17.84 -8.48 -15.06
N GLU A 514 17.31 -9.70 -15.16
CA GLU A 514 17.82 -10.83 -14.37
C GLU A 514 18.96 -11.53 -15.11
N LYS A 515 20.08 -11.78 -14.43
CA LYS A 515 21.15 -12.63 -14.91
C LYS A 515 20.95 -14.06 -14.41
N VAL A 516 20.79 -15.01 -15.32
CA VAL A 516 20.60 -16.44 -15.01
C VAL A 516 21.72 -17.23 -15.65
N GLY A 517 22.71 -17.62 -14.86
CA GLY A 517 23.94 -18.22 -15.37
C GLY A 517 24.71 -17.21 -16.23
N ALA A 518 24.87 -17.52 -17.52
CA ALA A 518 25.54 -16.66 -18.49
C ALA A 518 24.57 -15.74 -19.27
N GLU A 519 23.26 -15.89 -19.08
CA GLU A 519 22.23 -15.18 -19.87
C GLU A 519 21.65 -13.98 -19.14
N TYR A 520 21.32 -12.93 -19.89
CA TYR A 520 20.54 -11.79 -19.43
C TYR A 520 19.08 -11.91 -19.90
N ARG A 521 18.15 -11.89 -18.96
CA ARG A 521 16.70 -11.94 -19.20
C ARG A 521 16.12 -10.54 -19.03
N ASN A 522 15.75 -9.94 -20.15
CA ASN A 522 15.21 -8.58 -20.24
C ASN A 522 13.67 -8.62 -20.21
N ASN A 523 13.07 -8.93 -19.06
CA ASN A 523 11.63 -9.14 -18.93
C ASN A 523 10.97 -8.36 -17.78
N LEU A 524 11.62 -7.28 -17.32
CA LEU A 524 11.13 -6.35 -16.29
C LEU A 524 10.35 -7.04 -15.16
N PRO A 525 10.93 -8.00 -14.42
CA PRO A 525 10.19 -8.83 -13.46
C PRO A 525 9.56 -8.01 -12.32
N TYR A 526 10.02 -6.78 -12.08
CA TYR A 526 9.36 -5.86 -11.14
C TYR A 526 7.95 -5.44 -11.54
N LEU A 527 7.64 -5.49 -12.84
CA LEU A 527 6.33 -5.22 -13.42
C LEU A 527 5.50 -6.51 -13.59
N GLY A 528 5.97 -7.63 -13.04
CA GLY A 528 5.27 -8.91 -13.07
C GLY A 528 6.06 -10.02 -13.75
N GLU A 529 6.10 -11.18 -13.10
CA GLU A 529 6.58 -12.44 -13.67
C GLU A 529 5.65 -13.59 -13.29
N ALA A 530 5.64 -14.65 -14.10
CA ALA A 530 4.86 -15.87 -13.81
C ALA A 530 5.18 -16.46 -12.43
N GLY A 531 6.40 -16.22 -11.93
CA GLY A 531 6.86 -16.62 -10.60
C GLY A 531 6.14 -15.93 -9.45
N PHE A 532 5.26 -14.96 -9.67
CA PHE A 532 4.46 -14.37 -8.58
C PHE A 532 3.39 -15.35 -8.06
N SER A 533 2.93 -16.25 -8.91
CA SER A 533 1.80 -17.13 -8.66
C SER A 533 2.20 -18.40 -7.89
N PHE A 534 1.58 -18.64 -6.74
CA PHE A 534 1.69 -19.91 -6.00
C PHE A 534 0.84 -20.98 -6.67
N ARG A 535 1.43 -22.17 -6.81
CA ARG A 535 0.84 -23.32 -7.49
C ARG A 535 1.29 -24.62 -6.88
N LYS A 536 0.46 -25.67 -7.02
CA LYS A 536 0.81 -27.00 -6.49
C LYS A 536 2.09 -27.56 -7.11
N SER A 537 2.34 -27.27 -8.39
CA SER A 537 3.52 -27.75 -9.13
C SER A 537 4.82 -26.99 -8.83
N ASN A 538 4.76 -25.87 -8.10
CA ASN A 538 5.92 -25.05 -7.78
C ASN A 538 5.95 -24.76 -6.26
N ASN A 539 5.67 -23.52 -5.86
CA ASN A 539 5.54 -23.15 -4.47
C ASN A 539 4.08 -23.26 -4.05
N ALA A 540 3.76 -24.30 -3.28
CA ALA A 540 2.40 -24.62 -2.88
C ALA A 540 2.02 -24.07 -1.50
N LYS A 541 2.95 -23.44 -0.76
CA LYS A 541 2.74 -23.08 0.64
C LYS A 541 3.43 -21.77 1.00
N ILE A 542 2.75 -20.98 1.81
CA ILE A 542 3.34 -19.88 2.56
C ILE A 542 3.21 -20.16 4.07
N GLY A 543 4.29 -20.03 4.82
CA GLY A 543 4.39 -20.31 6.25
C GLY A 543 5.76 -19.95 6.81
N ILE A 544 5.98 -20.18 8.10
CA ILE A 544 7.24 -19.84 8.79
C ILE A 544 8.50 -20.48 8.17
N SER A 545 8.32 -21.62 7.49
CA SER A 545 9.40 -22.43 6.90
C SER A 545 9.57 -22.27 5.39
N THR A 546 8.84 -21.36 4.76
CA THR A 546 8.84 -21.17 3.31
C THR A 546 9.56 -19.88 2.90
N ASN A 547 9.75 -19.69 1.60
CA ASN A 547 10.17 -18.42 1.02
C ASN A 547 9.15 -18.02 -0.06
N PRO A 548 8.35 -16.96 0.15
CA PRO A 548 8.34 -16.03 1.29
C PRO A 548 7.79 -16.66 2.59
N SER A 549 7.96 -15.97 3.72
CA SER A 549 7.40 -16.35 5.03
C SER A 549 6.10 -15.59 5.34
N THR A 550 5.30 -16.12 6.26
CA THR A 550 4.13 -15.44 6.86
C THR A 550 4.49 -14.52 8.03
N ALA A 551 5.75 -14.45 8.44
CA ALA A 551 6.21 -13.49 9.43
C ALA A 551 5.93 -12.04 8.99
N ASN A 552 5.81 -11.11 9.94
CA ASN A 552 5.60 -9.70 9.60
C ASN A 552 6.81 -9.13 8.84
N THR A 553 6.59 -8.10 8.04
CA THR A 553 7.67 -7.36 7.39
C THR A 553 8.23 -6.29 8.32
N LEU A 554 9.51 -5.96 8.15
CA LEU A 554 10.09 -4.78 8.77
C LEU A 554 9.56 -3.52 8.09
N THR A 555 9.35 -2.46 8.88
CA THR A 555 9.01 -1.13 8.37
C THR A 555 10.03 -0.11 8.86
N LEU A 556 10.21 0.96 8.10
CA LEU A 556 11.05 2.10 8.45
C LEU A 556 10.43 3.33 7.81
N LEU A 557 9.59 4.03 8.57
CA LEU A 557 8.87 5.18 8.03
C LEU A 557 9.87 6.26 7.61
N ASN A 558 9.86 6.59 6.32
CA ASN A 558 10.78 7.55 5.75
C ASN A 558 10.05 8.58 4.88
N ASP A 559 10.53 9.82 4.92
CA ASP A 559 10.10 10.94 4.07
C ASP A 559 11.36 11.70 3.64
N ASP A 560 12.19 11.02 2.84
CA ASP A 560 13.58 11.42 2.52
C ASP A 560 14.56 11.41 3.73
N ARG A 561 14.03 11.13 4.92
CA ARG A 561 14.70 11.00 6.21
C ARG A 561 13.92 10.03 7.09
N LEU A 562 14.56 9.47 8.11
CA LEU A 562 13.88 8.66 9.11
C LEU A 562 12.90 9.51 9.93
N VAL A 563 11.60 9.22 9.83
CA VAL A 563 10.54 9.92 10.55
C VAL A 563 10.51 9.47 12.01
N ASN A 564 10.35 8.16 12.22
CA ASN A 564 10.29 7.56 13.57
C ASN A 564 11.67 7.13 14.08
N LYS A 565 12.75 7.32 13.32
CA LYS A 565 14.12 6.90 13.68
C LYS A 565 14.23 5.41 14.06
N GLY A 566 13.38 4.56 13.47
CA GLY A 566 13.32 3.14 13.79
C GLY A 566 12.77 2.83 15.19
N THR A 567 12.11 3.77 15.86
CA THR A 567 11.33 3.45 17.05
C THR A 567 9.90 3.13 16.68
N ALA A 568 9.13 2.58 17.63
CA ALA A 568 7.69 2.43 17.47
C ALA A 568 7.07 3.75 16.97
N PRO A 569 6.15 3.71 16.00
CA PRO A 569 5.43 2.53 15.52
C PRO A 569 6.14 1.65 14.46
N ASP A 570 7.38 1.95 14.06
CA ASP A 570 8.11 1.11 13.08
C ASP A 570 8.29 -0.33 13.59
N ASN A 571 7.97 -1.32 12.75
CA ASN A 571 8.24 -2.73 13.01
C ASN A 571 9.72 -3.00 12.73
N ARG A 572 10.55 -2.96 13.77
CA ARG A 572 11.99 -3.26 13.69
C ARG A 572 12.35 -4.67 14.13
N ILE A 573 11.32 -5.50 14.33
CA ILE A 573 11.39 -6.85 14.87
C ILE A 573 10.58 -7.75 13.96
N ILE A 574 11.15 -8.91 13.61
CA ILE A 574 10.41 -10.01 13.01
C ILE A 574 9.82 -10.86 14.13
N TYR A 575 8.50 -10.85 14.26
CA TYR A 575 7.73 -11.74 15.13
C TYR A 575 7.36 -12.99 14.34
N LEU A 576 7.92 -14.13 14.77
CA LEU A 576 7.54 -15.42 14.22
C LEU A 576 6.08 -15.73 14.58
N ASN A 577 5.38 -16.41 13.68
CA ASN A 577 4.02 -16.88 13.89
C ASN A 577 3.82 -18.27 13.29
N SER A 578 2.72 -18.93 13.67
CA SER A 578 2.39 -20.29 13.21
C SER A 578 1.28 -20.29 12.15
N VAL A 579 1.17 -19.18 11.40
CA VAL A 579 0.22 -19.07 10.28
C VAL A 579 0.78 -19.76 9.06
N SER A 580 -0.04 -20.58 8.40
CA SER A 580 0.28 -21.08 7.06
C SER A 580 -0.95 -21.19 6.16
N VAL A 581 -0.71 -21.08 4.85
CA VAL A 581 -1.69 -21.34 3.80
C VAL A 581 -1.05 -22.26 2.77
N GLU A 582 -1.64 -23.42 2.56
CA GLU A 582 -1.14 -24.47 1.67
C GLU A 582 -2.18 -24.84 0.62
N ILE A 583 -1.78 -24.88 -0.65
CA ILE A 583 -2.58 -25.42 -1.75
C ILE A 583 -2.68 -26.93 -1.58
N VAL A 584 -3.90 -27.42 -1.36
CA VAL A 584 -4.22 -28.85 -1.26
C VAL A 584 -4.55 -29.42 -2.63
N LYS A 585 -5.40 -28.72 -3.39
CA LYS A 585 -5.84 -29.09 -4.74
C LYS A 585 -5.98 -27.85 -5.62
N GLU A 586 -5.75 -28.02 -6.92
CA GLU A 586 -6.03 -27.01 -7.95
C GLU A 586 -7.09 -27.57 -8.90
N ASN A 587 -7.89 -26.69 -9.51
CA ASN A 587 -9.03 -27.05 -10.34
C ASN A 587 -10.05 -27.94 -9.60
N TYR A 588 -10.28 -27.64 -8.31
CA TYR A 588 -11.24 -28.36 -7.48
C TYR A 588 -12.01 -27.38 -6.57
N PRO A 589 -13.36 -27.49 -6.49
CA PRO A 589 -14.20 -28.51 -7.12
C PRO A 589 -14.45 -28.26 -8.61
N ASN A 590 -14.21 -27.04 -9.12
CA ASN A 590 -14.33 -26.71 -10.54
C ASN A 590 -13.00 -26.25 -11.13
N ARG A 591 -12.92 -26.19 -12.46
CA ARG A 591 -11.78 -25.61 -13.18
C ARG A 591 -11.53 -24.17 -12.71
N GLY A 592 -10.28 -23.87 -12.36
CA GLY A 592 -9.84 -22.56 -11.87
C GLY A 592 -9.98 -22.36 -10.36
N ASP A 593 -10.71 -23.21 -9.64
CA ASP A 593 -10.83 -23.13 -8.19
C ASP A 593 -9.60 -23.73 -7.50
N ILE A 594 -9.17 -23.14 -6.38
CA ILE A 594 -8.03 -23.62 -5.60
C ILE A 594 -8.49 -23.96 -4.18
N THR A 595 -8.30 -25.21 -3.78
CA THR A 595 -8.53 -25.65 -2.41
C THR A 595 -7.28 -25.41 -1.58
N VAL A 596 -7.41 -24.66 -0.50
CA VAL A 596 -6.33 -24.35 0.44
C VAL A 596 -6.63 -24.84 1.84
N ARG A 597 -5.59 -25.18 2.59
CA ARG A 597 -5.64 -25.40 4.04
C ARG A 597 -5.02 -24.19 4.72
N VAL A 598 -5.80 -23.51 5.56
CA VAL A 598 -5.35 -22.38 6.37
C VAL A 598 -5.17 -22.86 7.80
N ARG A 599 -4.00 -22.59 8.38
CA ARG A 599 -3.67 -22.99 9.75
C ARG A 599 -3.17 -21.82 10.58
N ASN A 600 -3.51 -21.86 11.86
CA ASN A 600 -2.78 -21.20 12.94
C ASN A 600 -2.37 -22.32 13.90
N GLY A 601 -1.08 -22.59 14.05
CA GLY A 601 -0.62 -23.86 14.66
C GLY A 601 0.47 -24.58 13.87
N ASP A 602 0.86 -24.06 12.70
CA ASP A 602 1.94 -24.61 11.89
C ASP A 602 3.28 -23.99 12.26
N ASN A 603 3.94 -24.59 13.26
CA ASN A 603 5.23 -24.17 13.79
C ASN A 603 6.39 -25.07 13.33
N LEU A 604 6.21 -25.84 12.26
CA LEU A 604 7.21 -26.80 11.76
C LEU A 604 8.11 -26.20 10.68
N VAL A 605 9.42 -26.27 10.93
CA VAL A 605 10.46 -26.02 9.93
C VAL A 605 10.91 -27.36 9.30
N SER A 606 10.25 -27.72 8.20
CA SER A 606 10.42 -29.02 7.51
C SER A 606 11.53 -29.07 6.47
N GLY A 607 12.29 -27.98 6.27
CA GLY A 607 13.33 -27.88 5.25
C GLY A 607 14.52 -27.03 5.65
N ASN A 608 15.40 -26.78 4.68
CA ASN A 608 16.55 -25.90 4.86
C ASN A 608 16.12 -24.44 4.65
N VAL A 609 16.23 -23.64 5.69
CA VAL A 609 15.90 -22.22 5.67
C VAL A 609 17.06 -21.39 6.20
N ARG A 610 17.20 -20.19 5.63
CA ARG A 610 18.11 -19.14 6.10
C ARG A 610 17.25 -18.00 6.62
N TRP A 611 17.48 -17.58 7.85
CA TRP A 611 16.77 -16.48 8.48
C TRP A 611 17.74 -15.35 8.77
N CYS A 612 17.38 -14.16 8.31
CA CYS A 612 18.15 -12.94 8.45
C CYS A 612 17.20 -11.82 8.83
N ALA A 613 17.52 -11.09 9.90
CA ALA A 613 16.89 -9.83 10.27
C ALA A 613 17.66 -9.24 11.47
N PRO A 614 17.65 -7.92 11.66
CA PRO A 614 18.23 -7.27 12.84
C PRO A 614 17.82 -7.92 14.17
N ARG A 615 16.53 -8.29 14.28
CA ARG A 615 15.98 -9.01 15.42
C ARG A 615 14.83 -9.91 14.98
N ILE A 616 14.91 -11.18 15.37
CA ILE A 616 13.89 -12.21 15.19
C ILE A 616 13.45 -12.64 16.59
N VAL A 617 12.16 -12.68 16.84
CA VAL A 617 11.59 -13.09 18.12
C VAL A 617 10.69 -14.29 17.91
N LEU A 618 10.90 -15.33 18.74
CA LEU A 618 9.96 -16.44 18.92
C LEU A 618 9.07 -16.14 20.13
N PRO A 619 7.82 -15.68 19.93
CA PRO A 619 6.85 -15.61 21.00
C PRO A 619 6.22 -16.98 21.25
N LYS A 620 5.37 -17.06 22.27
CA LYS A 620 4.50 -18.23 22.46
C LYS A 620 3.54 -18.32 21.26
N LEU A 621 3.58 -19.44 20.55
CA LEU A 621 2.78 -19.63 19.34
C LEU A 621 1.53 -20.45 19.68
N ALA A 622 0.49 -20.28 18.86
CA ALA A 622 -0.53 -21.31 18.76
C ALA A 622 0.17 -22.60 18.30
N SER A 623 -0.02 -23.69 19.02
CA SER A 623 0.58 -24.98 18.69
C SER A 623 -0.26 -26.15 19.19
N ASP A 624 -0.38 -27.17 18.35
CA ASP A 624 -0.96 -28.47 18.69
C ASP A 624 0.09 -29.44 19.26
N ASN A 625 1.36 -29.03 19.23
CA ASN A 625 2.46 -29.70 19.90
C ASN A 625 2.91 -28.84 21.09
N GLU A 626 3.52 -29.44 22.10
CA GLU A 626 3.94 -28.75 23.32
C GLU A 626 5.07 -27.71 23.13
N TYR A 627 5.44 -27.43 21.87
CA TYR A 627 6.53 -26.55 21.46
C TYR A 627 5.99 -25.35 20.67
N ASP A 628 6.71 -24.23 20.72
CA ASP A 628 6.41 -23.03 19.95
C ASP A 628 7.14 -23.03 18.60
N LEU A 629 8.25 -23.77 18.47
CA LEU A 629 8.95 -23.94 17.20
C LEU A 629 9.57 -25.33 17.13
N VAL A 630 9.32 -26.05 16.03
CA VAL A 630 9.91 -27.37 15.78
C VAL A 630 10.81 -27.30 14.55
N LEU A 631 12.12 -27.50 14.74
CA LEU A 631 13.00 -27.80 13.62
C LEU A 631 12.87 -29.29 13.28
N GLY A 632 12.28 -29.58 12.12
CA GLY A 632 11.96 -30.93 11.68
C GLY A 632 13.19 -31.81 11.44
N GLU A 633 12.95 -33.12 11.33
CA GLU A 633 14.04 -34.08 11.10
C GLU A 633 14.83 -33.78 9.84
N LYS A 634 16.16 -33.86 9.93
CA LYS A 634 17.10 -33.56 8.83
C LYS A 634 16.99 -32.12 8.25
N SER A 635 16.19 -31.24 8.86
CA SER A 635 16.09 -29.83 8.49
C SER A 635 17.30 -29.04 8.96
N ARG A 636 17.52 -27.87 8.33
CA ARG A 636 18.53 -26.91 8.75
C ARG A 636 17.95 -25.52 8.85
N LEU A 637 18.05 -24.90 10.02
CA LEU A 637 17.85 -23.47 10.21
C LEU A 637 19.23 -22.79 10.27
N THR A 638 19.48 -21.85 9.38
CA THR A 638 20.70 -21.03 9.37
C THR A 638 20.37 -19.60 9.76
N LEU A 639 20.90 -19.12 10.87
CA LEU A 639 20.92 -17.71 11.25
C LEU A 639 22.16 -17.07 10.63
N ASP A 640 21.93 -16.04 9.83
CA ASP A 640 22.97 -15.41 9.03
C ASP A 640 22.69 -13.92 8.88
N ILE A 641 23.72 -13.12 8.56
CA ILE A 641 23.54 -11.70 8.24
C ILE A 641 22.77 -11.55 6.92
N GLY A 642 21.84 -10.59 6.84
CA GLY A 642 21.17 -10.21 5.60
C GLY A 642 21.98 -9.19 4.80
N TYR A 643 21.78 -9.14 3.49
CA TYR A 643 22.36 -8.10 2.62
C TYR A 643 21.31 -7.14 2.05
N THR A 644 20.02 -7.45 2.21
CA THR A 644 18.96 -6.45 2.03
C THR A 644 19.11 -5.34 3.07
N PRO A 645 19.17 -4.05 2.65
CA PRO A 645 19.18 -2.94 3.59
C PRO A 645 17.99 -2.97 4.52
N THR A 646 18.25 -2.78 5.81
CA THR A 646 17.21 -2.54 6.82
C THR A 646 17.38 -1.19 7.51
N TYR A 647 18.52 -0.50 7.37
CA TYR A 647 18.78 0.85 7.88
C TYR A 647 19.24 1.79 6.76
N THR A 648 19.11 3.11 6.96
CA THR A 648 19.53 4.12 5.98
C THR A 648 20.94 4.65 6.23
N ASP A 649 21.38 4.77 7.48
CA ASP A 649 22.59 5.50 7.88
C ASP A 649 23.48 4.71 8.84
N SER A 650 23.18 3.43 9.04
CA SER A 650 23.97 2.50 9.82
C SER A 650 24.35 1.30 8.98
N SER A 651 25.64 1.00 8.96
CA SER A 651 26.17 -0.18 8.29
C SER A 651 27.25 -0.88 9.12
N ILE A 652 27.40 -2.17 8.86
CA ILE A 652 28.48 -2.99 9.40
C ILE A 652 29.26 -3.63 8.26
N VAL A 653 30.52 -3.95 8.50
CA VAL A 653 31.35 -4.71 7.55
C VAL A 653 31.46 -6.15 8.01
N VAL A 654 31.05 -7.08 7.15
CA VAL A 654 31.18 -8.52 7.34
C VAL A 654 31.83 -9.13 6.11
N SER A 655 32.96 -9.82 6.32
CA SER A 655 33.72 -10.47 5.24
C SER A 655 34.08 -9.51 4.08
N GLY A 656 34.41 -8.26 4.41
CA GLY A 656 34.76 -7.21 3.44
C GLY A 656 33.58 -6.53 2.74
N VAL A 657 32.34 -6.97 2.99
CA VAL A 657 31.13 -6.38 2.41
C VAL A 657 30.47 -5.43 3.41
N ARG A 658 30.15 -4.22 2.96
CA ARG A 658 29.35 -3.26 3.73
C ARG A 658 27.87 -3.66 3.64
N CYS A 659 27.23 -3.84 4.78
CA CYS A 659 25.83 -4.22 4.89
C CYS A 659 25.06 -3.16 5.69
N PHE A 660 23.98 -2.61 5.13
CA PHE A 660 23.09 -1.64 5.80
C PHE A 660 22.08 -2.34 6.71
N THR A 661 22.59 -3.20 7.60
CA THR A 661 21.82 -3.98 8.57
C THR A 661 22.64 -4.16 9.85
N SER A 662 22.07 -4.80 10.86
CA SER A 662 22.82 -5.28 12.02
C SER A 662 23.04 -6.79 11.92
N THR A 663 23.84 -7.35 12.82
CA THR A 663 23.97 -8.81 12.92
C THR A 663 22.62 -9.43 13.27
N THR A 664 22.37 -10.65 12.78
CA THR A 664 21.10 -11.34 13.04
C THR A 664 21.04 -11.80 14.49
N ARG A 665 20.02 -11.34 15.22
CA ARG A 665 19.73 -11.79 16.59
C ARG A 665 18.41 -12.54 16.62
N PHE A 666 18.46 -13.85 16.90
CA PHE A 666 17.28 -14.65 17.19
C PHE A 666 17.10 -14.78 18.71
N GLU A 667 15.91 -14.45 19.20
CA GLU A 667 15.59 -14.40 20.62
C GLU A 667 14.30 -15.19 20.89
N MET A 668 14.39 -16.13 21.82
CA MET A 668 13.21 -16.76 22.41
C MET A 668 12.60 -15.81 23.45
N LEU A 669 11.27 -15.80 23.62
CA LEU A 669 10.65 -15.10 24.76
C LEU A 669 10.52 -16.03 25.97
N PRO A 670 10.44 -15.49 27.21
CA PRO A 670 10.16 -16.30 28.39
C PRO A 670 8.89 -17.16 28.23
N GLY A 671 8.95 -18.41 28.69
CA GLY A 671 7.85 -19.37 28.60
C GLY A 671 7.73 -20.08 27.25
N THR A 672 8.66 -19.85 26.32
CA THR A 672 8.67 -20.52 25.01
C THR A 672 9.54 -21.77 24.99
N ARG A 673 9.15 -22.73 24.15
CA ARG A 673 9.85 -24.03 23.98
C ARG A 673 10.20 -24.27 22.52
N MET A 674 11.46 -24.52 22.22
CA MET A 674 11.94 -24.85 20.88
C MET A 674 12.47 -26.28 20.86
N TYR A 675 12.08 -27.08 19.86
CA TYR A 675 12.52 -28.46 19.70
C TYR A 675 13.35 -28.66 18.43
N LEU A 676 14.56 -29.21 18.58
CA LEU A 676 15.39 -29.67 17.46
C LEU A 676 15.22 -31.18 17.29
N SER A 677 14.49 -31.58 16.25
CA SER A 677 14.22 -33.00 15.97
C SER A 677 15.49 -33.76 15.58
N PRO A 678 15.50 -35.11 15.60
CA PRO A 678 16.68 -35.90 15.26
C PRO A 678 17.34 -35.50 13.94
N LYS A 679 18.68 -35.43 13.95
CA LYS A 679 19.53 -35.08 12.79
C LYS A 679 19.31 -33.67 12.22
N SER A 680 18.48 -32.84 12.84
CA SER A 680 18.33 -31.43 12.49
C SER A 680 19.58 -30.60 12.83
N LYS A 681 19.68 -29.41 12.24
CA LYS A 681 20.81 -28.49 12.46
C LYS A 681 20.37 -27.05 12.63
N LEU A 682 20.63 -26.47 13.80
CA LEU A 682 20.65 -25.02 13.98
C LEU A 682 22.06 -24.51 13.71
N VAL A 683 22.24 -23.54 12.82
CA VAL A 683 23.55 -23.03 12.40
C VAL A 683 23.59 -21.52 12.57
N LEU A 684 24.59 -21.01 13.27
CA LEU A 684 24.85 -19.58 13.42
C LEU A 684 26.09 -19.20 12.61
N LYS A 685 25.99 -18.17 11.78
CA LYS A 685 27.06 -17.64 10.94
C LYS A 685 27.18 -16.12 11.04
N ASN A 686 28.34 -15.59 10.65
CA ASN A 686 28.52 -14.17 10.35
C ASN A 686 28.07 -13.26 11.50
N ARG A 687 28.59 -13.52 12.70
CA ARG A 687 28.28 -12.79 13.93
C ARG A 687 26.84 -12.90 14.42
N SER A 688 26.11 -13.92 14.00
CA SER A 688 24.74 -14.15 14.46
C SER A 688 24.70 -14.50 15.95
N VAL A 689 23.62 -14.10 16.60
CA VAL A 689 23.38 -14.33 18.02
C VAL A 689 22.09 -15.12 18.20
N PHE A 690 22.14 -16.21 18.97
CA PHE A 690 20.94 -16.88 19.46
C PHE A 690 20.83 -16.69 20.97
N TYR A 691 19.72 -16.10 21.44
CA TYR A 691 19.49 -15.80 22.84
C TYR A 691 18.33 -16.63 23.41
N ILE A 692 18.61 -17.32 24.50
CA ILE A 692 17.67 -18.13 25.28
C ILE A 692 17.55 -17.47 26.66
N PRO A 693 16.51 -16.66 26.93
CA PRO A 693 16.37 -15.97 28.20
C PRO A 693 15.91 -16.90 29.34
N PRO A 694 15.89 -16.42 30.59
CA PRO A 694 15.28 -17.12 31.70
C PRO A 694 13.83 -17.53 31.40
N GLY A 695 13.48 -18.77 31.73
CA GLY A 695 12.15 -19.35 31.50
C GLY A 695 11.88 -19.84 30.08
N ALA A 696 12.82 -19.72 29.14
CA ALA A 696 12.75 -20.38 27.83
C ALA A 696 13.48 -21.74 27.85
N GLU A 697 13.03 -22.68 27.02
CA GLU A 697 13.60 -24.04 26.94
C GLU A 697 13.93 -24.43 25.49
N LEU A 698 15.18 -24.85 25.25
CA LEU A 698 15.62 -25.49 24.02
C LEU A 698 15.81 -27.00 24.24
N ILE A 699 15.03 -27.81 23.55
CA ILE A 699 15.13 -29.27 23.59
C ILE A 699 15.87 -29.76 22.35
N VAL A 700 16.95 -30.51 22.55
CA VAL A 700 17.82 -31.02 21.49
C VAL A 700 17.73 -32.54 21.45
N ALA A 701 17.08 -33.09 20.42
CA ALA A 701 16.95 -34.53 20.26
C ALA A 701 18.31 -35.22 19.99
N LYS A 702 18.36 -36.53 20.20
CA LYS A 702 19.50 -37.36 19.85
C LYS A 702 19.93 -37.12 18.38
N GLY A 703 21.18 -36.72 18.20
CA GLY A 703 21.79 -36.49 16.89
C GLY A 703 21.42 -35.16 16.21
N ALA A 704 20.55 -34.34 16.81
CA ALA A 704 20.41 -32.93 16.42
C ALA A 704 21.69 -32.17 16.78
N LYS A 705 21.98 -31.07 16.08
CA LYS A 705 23.22 -30.29 16.30
C LYS A 705 22.96 -28.80 16.30
N ILE A 706 23.68 -28.10 17.16
CA ILE A 706 23.86 -26.65 17.08
C ILE A 706 25.30 -26.39 16.62
N VAL A 707 25.46 -25.63 15.54
CA VAL A 707 26.76 -25.33 14.93
C VAL A 707 26.96 -23.82 14.96
N VAL A 708 28.01 -23.35 15.61
CA VAL A 708 28.28 -21.92 15.82
C VAL A 708 29.63 -21.61 15.16
N SER A 709 29.67 -20.63 14.26
CA SER A 709 30.94 -20.12 13.72
C SER A 709 31.73 -19.36 14.79
N ASP A 710 33.04 -19.24 14.62
CA ASP A 710 33.97 -18.62 15.59
C ASP A 710 33.59 -17.17 15.97
N ASP A 711 32.88 -16.47 15.08
CA ASP A 711 32.45 -15.09 15.27
C ASP A 711 30.99 -14.96 15.76
N SER A 712 30.25 -16.07 15.85
CA SER A 712 28.86 -16.13 16.31
C SER A 712 28.78 -16.62 17.76
N LYS A 713 27.63 -16.42 18.41
CA LYS A 713 27.46 -16.86 19.81
C LYS A 713 26.05 -17.25 20.19
N ILE A 714 25.96 -18.15 21.17
CA ILE A 714 24.74 -18.45 21.93
C ILE A 714 24.87 -17.74 23.27
N ILE A 715 23.83 -17.00 23.66
CA ILE A 715 23.68 -16.45 25.00
C ILE A 715 22.60 -17.28 25.66
N ASN A 716 22.97 -18.08 26.67
CA ASN A 716 22.03 -18.97 27.37
C ASN A 716 21.89 -18.54 28.83
N GLU A 717 20.68 -18.14 29.19
CA GLU A 717 20.22 -17.84 30.54
C GLU A 717 18.98 -18.69 30.91
N GLY A 718 18.54 -19.55 29.98
CA GLY A 718 17.41 -20.47 30.13
C GLY A 718 17.86 -21.93 30.25
N ILE A 719 17.01 -22.84 29.77
CA ILE A 719 17.22 -24.29 29.87
C ILE A 719 17.58 -24.86 28.50
N ILE A 720 18.61 -25.70 28.45
CA ILE A 720 18.92 -26.55 27.29
C ILE A 720 18.87 -28.00 27.74
N THR A 721 17.96 -28.78 27.15
CA THR A 721 17.73 -30.19 27.46
C THR A 721 18.21 -31.06 26.31
N GLN A 722 19.24 -31.87 26.52
CA GLN A 722 19.69 -32.85 25.54
C GLN A 722 18.99 -34.19 25.80
N LEU A 723 18.26 -34.70 24.79
CA LEU A 723 17.68 -36.04 24.85
C LEU A 723 18.73 -37.07 24.39
N GLU A 724 18.88 -38.15 25.16
CA GLU A 724 19.85 -39.23 24.92
C GLU A 724 19.46 -40.22 23.82
#